data_AF-A0A959ZV17-F1
#
_entry.id   AF-A0A959ZV17-F1
#
_cell.length_a   1.000
_cell.length_b   1.000
_cell.length_c   1.000
_cell.angle_alpha   90.00
_cell.angle_beta   90.00
_cell.angle_gamma   90.00
#
_symmetry.space_group_name_H-M   'P 1'
#
loop_
_entity.id
_entity.type
_entity.pdbx_description
1 polymer ?
#
loop_
_entity_poly.entity_id
_entity_poly.type
_entity_poly.pdbx_seq_one_letter_code
_entity_poly.pdbx_strand_id
1 'polypeptide(L)'
;MRIAGQGTFGFAGYSVDAAGDVNGDGIGDILVGAPYVTNNGRTNAGSAYVVYGSAALTDISLASLGTAGFRIDGATDSDLAGYSVAAAGDVNGDGFADVIVGAPKDGLGSAYVILGAATRTNIDLASIPAGAGFAIHQTSGAERAGAAVAGAGDVNGDGFDDVIVGAPGAVSFPFGNSGAYVVFGGATPVDVDLANLSGHGFRVQQSTGDQRLGHAVAGGDLNGDQYADIVVTARGSDAAYIVFGTSAPTDVVVGTSGTTLTGDPSANFGWSAAVAGDINNDGRDDLVIGAPSASDGASQAGAAHVYLGRAFWPSGMTDGDADIHLAGTVANGGTGRWIAPGGDLNGDGRDDLVVGSPSDGTAGTNAGSADIVYGSASLTGTVLLSTLGTGGVHLSGTAGDNAGSSVAGGADVTGDGHPDLIIGAPPASTNVGRAYVVAGFGPPVNAVAPGAPAGTARMGGPLTMNSGTWLDSVSLIGQWQRCDATGGACAGYAGSSTTITPTAADVGTTFRANVSAVNAHGTSATLTSPPSAIIAPASTATPAITGTPAPGEVLGTDNTATHWGGVAGLDITYRWIRNGADIPGANGATYAVGSADTGATLTLVIGASKNGSAITTVETAAVTVAAPTAPPSQPPATDPPASTPAPKPAPTLRALRVLPPRGRVRAVRLHIILNGRARVRGVIERRIVVRRSRTKAARWRVARRVTGVTNARGQLTRTLGRIPPGRYRVRLVLRSSAGARATVTRMVTVRR
;
A
#
# COMPACT_ATOMS: atom_id res chain seq x y z
N MET A 1 3.37 -5.49 -22.56
CA MET A 1 2.65 -6.78 -22.67
C MET A 1 1.56 -6.68 -23.73
N ARG A 2 1.29 -7.74 -24.50
CA ARG A 2 0.17 -7.78 -25.46
C ARG A 2 -0.98 -8.65 -24.93
N ILE A 3 -2.20 -8.14 -25.05
CA ILE A 3 -3.45 -8.86 -24.79
C ILE A 3 -4.12 -9.12 -26.14
N ALA A 4 -4.15 -10.39 -26.58
CA ALA A 4 -4.73 -10.79 -27.85
C ALA A 4 -6.22 -11.12 -27.71
N GLY A 5 -7.04 -10.56 -28.60
CA GLY A 5 -8.49 -10.76 -28.63
C GLY A 5 -8.94 -12.21 -28.90
N GLN A 6 -10.24 -12.44 -28.71
CA GLN A 6 -10.92 -13.69 -29.01
C GLN A 6 -11.72 -13.57 -30.32
N GLY A 7 -11.52 -14.53 -31.23
CA GLY A 7 -12.39 -14.72 -32.40
C GLY A 7 -12.19 -13.66 -33.48
N THR A 8 -12.45 -14.03 -34.73
CA THR A 8 -12.44 -13.07 -35.84
C THR A 8 -13.56 -12.05 -35.67
N PHE A 9 -13.29 -10.77 -35.93
CA PHE A 9 -14.25 -9.67 -35.76
C PHE A 9 -14.73 -9.44 -34.31
N GLY A 10 -13.98 -9.86 -33.29
CA GLY A 10 -14.29 -9.55 -31.89
C GLY A 10 -13.97 -8.09 -31.50
N PHE A 11 -12.99 -7.47 -32.17
CA PHE A 11 -12.48 -6.12 -31.89
C PHE A 11 -12.09 -5.90 -30.41
N ALA A 12 -11.35 -6.83 -29.81
CA ALA A 12 -10.82 -6.60 -28.46
C ALA A 12 -9.97 -5.31 -28.41
N GLY A 13 -10.09 -4.56 -27.32
CA GLY A 13 -9.50 -3.23 -27.21
C GLY A 13 -10.34 -2.16 -27.92
N TYR A 14 -11.63 -2.40 -28.13
CA TYR A 14 -12.58 -1.39 -28.59
C TYR A 14 -12.78 -0.29 -27.56
N SER A 15 -12.85 -0.70 -26.30
CA SER A 15 -12.76 0.14 -25.11
C SER A 15 -11.81 -0.56 -24.13
N VAL A 16 -11.05 0.23 -23.38
CA VAL A 16 -10.13 -0.26 -22.35
C VAL A 16 -10.21 0.65 -21.15
N ASP A 17 -9.98 0.10 -19.97
CA ASP A 17 -9.75 0.89 -18.76
C ASP A 17 -8.81 0.18 -17.78
N ALA A 18 -8.21 0.93 -16.86
CA ALA A 18 -7.58 0.38 -15.68
C ALA A 18 -8.67 0.08 -14.64
N ALA A 19 -8.92 -1.20 -14.35
CA ALA A 19 -10.05 -1.66 -13.55
C ALA A 19 -9.92 -1.40 -12.04
N GLY A 20 -8.75 -0.92 -11.57
CA GLY A 20 -8.36 -0.97 -10.16
C GLY A 20 -8.08 -2.40 -9.69
N ASP A 21 -7.85 -2.60 -8.38
CA ASP A 21 -7.56 -3.91 -7.80
C ASP A 21 -8.86 -4.71 -7.56
N VAL A 22 -9.38 -5.35 -8.61
CA VAL A 22 -10.66 -6.09 -8.59
C VAL A 22 -10.54 -7.38 -7.77
N ASN A 23 -9.33 -7.93 -7.64
CA ASN A 23 -9.06 -9.18 -6.93
C ASN A 23 -8.43 -9.01 -5.52
N GLY A 24 -8.10 -7.78 -5.11
CA GLY A 24 -7.55 -7.45 -3.79
C GLY A 24 -6.13 -7.98 -3.55
N ASP A 25 -5.31 -8.15 -4.58
CA ASP A 25 -3.92 -8.62 -4.45
C ASP A 25 -2.89 -7.48 -4.31
N GLY A 26 -3.34 -6.23 -4.45
CA GLY A 26 -2.56 -5.01 -4.36
C GLY A 26 -1.96 -4.54 -5.68
N ILE A 27 -2.30 -5.17 -6.80
CA ILE A 27 -1.93 -4.75 -8.16
C ILE A 27 -3.22 -4.37 -8.90
N GLY A 28 -3.18 -3.29 -9.69
CA GLY A 28 -4.30 -2.89 -10.54
C GLY A 28 -4.59 -3.92 -11.64
N ASP A 29 -5.85 -4.10 -11.97
CA ASP A 29 -6.31 -4.99 -13.02
C ASP A 29 -6.66 -4.20 -14.29
N ILE A 30 -6.84 -4.92 -15.40
CA ILE A 30 -7.04 -4.34 -16.73
C ILE A 30 -8.43 -4.74 -17.24
N LEU A 31 -9.18 -3.80 -17.78
CA LEU A 31 -10.48 -4.04 -18.39
C LEU A 31 -10.39 -3.88 -19.92
N VAL A 32 -10.87 -4.88 -20.66
CA VAL A 32 -10.86 -4.88 -22.13
C VAL A 32 -12.24 -5.21 -22.67
N GLY A 33 -12.80 -4.30 -23.47
CA GLY A 33 -14.05 -4.50 -24.21
C GLY A 33 -13.84 -5.13 -25.58
N ALA A 34 -14.73 -6.06 -25.96
CA ALA A 34 -14.79 -6.73 -27.25
C ALA A 34 -16.27 -6.92 -27.67
N PRO A 35 -16.94 -5.85 -28.14
CA PRO A 35 -18.40 -5.80 -28.26
C PRO A 35 -19.02 -6.74 -29.28
N TYR A 36 -18.21 -7.36 -30.16
CA TYR A 36 -18.71 -8.21 -31.24
C TYR A 36 -18.39 -9.70 -31.03
N VAL A 37 -17.82 -10.06 -29.88
CA VAL A 37 -17.61 -11.45 -29.53
C VAL A 37 -18.94 -12.18 -29.38
N THR A 38 -19.01 -13.39 -29.94
CA THR A 38 -20.19 -14.27 -29.92
C THR A 38 -19.93 -15.42 -28.96
N ASN A 39 -20.26 -15.22 -27.68
CA ASN A 39 -20.18 -16.22 -26.63
C ASN A 39 -21.58 -16.73 -26.24
N ASN A 40 -21.65 -17.88 -25.57
CA ASN A 40 -22.89 -18.51 -25.11
C ASN A 40 -23.94 -18.73 -26.22
N GLY A 41 -23.49 -18.84 -27.48
CA GLY A 41 -24.36 -18.97 -28.65
C GLY A 41 -25.11 -17.69 -29.04
N ARG A 42 -24.77 -16.53 -28.46
CA ARG A 42 -25.45 -15.26 -28.70
C ARG A 42 -24.66 -14.37 -29.65
N THR A 43 -25.22 -14.08 -30.82
CA THR A 43 -24.54 -13.34 -31.90
C THR A 43 -24.34 -11.90 -31.50
N ASN A 44 -23.09 -11.41 -31.57
CA ASN A 44 -22.71 -10.04 -31.21
C ASN A 44 -23.24 -9.61 -29.83
N ALA A 45 -23.38 -10.54 -28.89
CA ALA A 45 -23.70 -10.20 -27.50
C ALA A 45 -22.58 -9.37 -26.87
N GLY A 46 -21.36 -9.53 -27.35
CA GLY A 46 -20.18 -8.85 -26.84
C GLY A 46 -19.66 -9.48 -25.57
N SER A 47 -18.44 -9.10 -25.21
CA SER A 47 -17.84 -9.46 -23.94
C SER A 47 -16.91 -8.36 -23.43
N ALA A 48 -16.82 -8.23 -22.12
CA ALA A 48 -15.74 -7.55 -21.44
C ALA A 48 -14.85 -8.57 -20.72
N TYR A 49 -13.60 -8.21 -20.47
CA TYR A 49 -12.61 -9.09 -19.84
C TYR A 49 -11.89 -8.31 -18.76
N VAL A 50 -11.93 -8.81 -17.53
CA VAL A 50 -11.02 -8.36 -16.47
C VAL A 50 -9.80 -9.27 -16.54
N VAL A 51 -8.64 -8.68 -16.81
CA VAL A 51 -7.34 -9.33 -16.85
C VAL A 51 -6.56 -8.88 -15.62
N TYR A 52 -6.16 -9.84 -14.78
CA TYR A 52 -5.48 -9.51 -13.55
C TYR A 52 -4.08 -8.96 -13.79
N GLY A 53 -3.74 -7.91 -13.04
CA GLY A 53 -2.42 -7.29 -13.03
C GLY A 53 -1.32 -8.26 -12.64
N SER A 54 -0.10 -7.98 -13.08
CA SER A 54 1.05 -8.85 -12.81
C SER A 54 2.38 -8.16 -13.09
N ALA A 55 3.31 -8.31 -12.15
CA ALA A 55 4.72 -7.91 -12.33
C ALA A 55 5.43 -8.61 -13.50
N ALA A 56 4.89 -9.73 -13.96
CA ALA A 56 5.34 -10.36 -15.20
C ALA A 56 4.48 -9.86 -16.38
N LEU A 57 5.07 -9.02 -17.24
CA LEU A 57 4.48 -8.54 -18.50
C LEU A 57 4.46 -9.60 -19.60
N THR A 58 3.81 -10.75 -19.35
CA THR A 58 3.68 -11.84 -20.33
C THR A 58 2.43 -11.71 -21.19
N ASP A 59 2.53 -12.02 -22.48
CA ASP A 59 1.38 -11.99 -23.39
C ASP A 59 0.19 -12.83 -22.90
N ILE A 60 -1.02 -12.27 -22.99
CA ILE A 60 -2.28 -12.89 -22.60
C ILE A 60 -3.17 -13.12 -23.83
N SER A 61 -3.94 -14.21 -23.83
CA SER A 61 -5.00 -14.45 -24.81
C SER A 61 -6.36 -14.45 -24.13
N LEU A 62 -7.26 -13.57 -24.59
CA LEU A 62 -8.63 -13.47 -24.09
C LEU A 62 -9.46 -14.72 -24.40
N ALA A 63 -9.08 -15.48 -25.44
CA ALA A 63 -9.70 -16.77 -25.75
C ALA A 63 -9.42 -17.85 -24.69
N SER A 64 -8.38 -17.66 -23.86
CA SER A 64 -7.96 -18.63 -22.84
C SER A 64 -7.33 -17.95 -21.63
N LEU A 65 -8.11 -17.14 -20.90
CA LEU A 65 -7.64 -16.40 -19.72
C LEU A 65 -7.10 -17.30 -18.59
N GLY A 66 -7.72 -18.46 -18.35
CA GLY A 66 -7.32 -19.35 -17.27
C GLY A 66 -7.45 -18.69 -15.90
N THR A 67 -6.33 -18.50 -15.20
CA THR A 67 -6.27 -17.82 -13.89
C THR A 67 -5.86 -16.36 -13.98
N ALA A 68 -5.61 -15.85 -15.19
CA ALA A 68 -5.19 -14.47 -15.41
C ALA A 68 -6.36 -13.48 -15.46
N GLY A 69 -7.56 -13.88 -15.03
CA GLY A 69 -8.75 -13.03 -15.09
C GLY A 69 -10.04 -13.80 -15.29
N PHE A 70 -11.11 -13.08 -15.62
CA PHE A 70 -12.42 -13.63 -15.95
C PHE A 70 -13.12 -12.82 -17.05
N ARG A 71 -14.11 -13.44 -17.69
CA ARG A 71 -14.90 -12.84 -18.77
C ARG A 71 -16.30 -12.48 -18.31
N ILE A 72 -16.85 -11.40 -18.85
CA ILE A 72 -18.22 -10.92 -18.66
C ILE A 72 -18.92 -10.99 -20.02
N ASP A 73 -19.88 -11.90 -20.18
CA ASP A 73 -20.58 -12.18 -21.44
C ASP A 73 -21.93 -11.43 -21.53
N GLY A 74 -22.21 -10.82 -22.68
CA GLY A 74 -23.46 -10.10 -22.93
C GLY A 74 -24.73 -10.93 -22.76
N ALA A 75 -25.81 -10.26 -22.34
CA ALA A 75 -27.03 -10.92 -21.89
C ALA A 75 -27.87 -11.48 -23.04
N THR A 76 -27.91 -10.78 -24.18
CA THR A 76 -28.76 -11.13 -25.33
C THR A 76 -28.03 -10.99 -26.67
N ASP A 77 -28.64 -11.43 -27.77
CA ASP A 77 -28.12 -11.13 -29.11
C ASP A 77 -28.04 -9.61 -29.34
N SER A 78 -26.94 -9.16 -29.95
CA SER A 78 -26.67 -7.75 -30.27
C SER A 78 -26.69 -6.82 -29.06
N ASP A 79 -26.44 -7.34 -27.86
CA ASP A 79 -26.34 -6.55 -26.62
C ASP A 79 -25.12 -5.61 -26.64
N LEU A 80 -24.05 -6.03 -27.33
CA LEU A 80 -22.79 -5.30 -27.48
C LEU A 80 -22.10 -5.00 -26.13
N ALA A 81 -22.17 -5.92 -25.17
CA ALA A 81 -21.46 -5.78 -23.91
C ALA A 81 -19.96 -5.59 -24.14
N GLY A 82 -19.35 -4.63 -23.45
CA GLY A 82 -17.97 -4.21 -23.69
C GLY A 82 -17.84 -3.16 -24.80
N TYR A 83 -18.94 -2.55 -25.24
CA TYR A 83 -18.90 -1.38 -26.12
C TYR A 83 -18.22 -0.20 -25.42
N SER A 84 -18.59 0.03 -24.16
CA SER A 84 -17.89 0.92 -23.24
C SER A 84 -17.60 0.15 -21.95
N VAL A 85 -16.46 0.43 -21.35
CA VAL A 85 -16.03 -0.17 -20.08
C VAL A 85 -15.32 0.89 -19.26
N ALA A 86 -15.45 0.82 -17.94
CA ALA A 86 -14.71 1.67 -17.03
C ALA A 86 -14.51 1.00 -15.66
N ALA A 87 -13.51 1.44 -14.89
CA ALA A 87 -13.52 1.27 -13.45
C ALA A 87 -14.73 1.99 -12.85
N ALA A 88 -15.36 1.33 -11.89
CA ALA A 88 -16.50 1.88 -11.16
C ALA A 88 -16.12 2.39 -9.76
N GLY A 89 -14.88 2.17 -9.31
CA GLY A 89 -14.48 2.41 -7.92
C GLY A 89 -14.98 1.29 -6.99
N ASP A 90 -15.04 1.52 -5.69
CA ASP A 90 -15.62 0.61 -4.69
C ASP A 90 -17.09 0.99 -4.44
N VAL A 91 -17.97 0.59 -5.35
CA VAL A 91 -19.40 0.98 -5.37
C VAL A 91 -20.14 0.39 -4.18
N ASN A 92 -19.66 -0.72 -3.61
CA ASN A 92 -20.30 -1.39 -2.49
C ASN A 92 -19.58 -1.21 -1.12
N GLY A 93 -18.41 -0.57 -1.10
CA GLY A 93 -17.62 -0.29 0.09
C GLY A 93 -16.96 -1.53 0.73
N ASP A 94 -16.71 -2.59 -0.04
CA ASP A 94 -16.11 -3.84 0.46
C ASP A 94 -14.57 -3.87 0.38
N GLY A 95 -13.98 -2.88 -0.28
CA GLY A 95 -12.56 -2.67 -0.44
C GLY A 95 -11.93 -3.37 -1.65
N PHE A 96 -12.75 -3.92 -2.56
CA PHE A 96 -12.30 -4.34 -3.89
C PHE A 96 -12.74 -3.29 -4.92
N ALA A 97 -11.96 -3.11 -5.98
CA ALA A 97 -12.42 -2.31 -7.09
C ALA A 97 -13.53 -3.04 -7.88
N ASP A 98 -14.53 -2.30 -8.30
CA ASP A 98 -15.64 -2.74 -9.13
C ASP A 98 -15.47 -2.20 -10.56
N VAL A 99 -16.18 -2.81 -11.51
CA VAL A 99 -16.16 -2.39 -12.92
C VAL A 99 -17.56 -2.18 -13.46
N ILE A 100 -17.70 -1.27 -14.42
CA ILE A 100 -18.95 -1.05 -15.15
C ILE A 100 -18.77 -1.41 -16.63
N VAL A 101 -19.75 -2.12 -17.19
CA VAL A 101 -19.76 -2.59 -18.57
C VAL A 101 -21.03 -2.09 -19.27
N GLY A 102 -20.85 -1.29 -20.32
CA GLY A 102 -21.93 -0.83 -21.18
C GLY A 102 -22.31 -1.84 -22.27
N ALA A 103 -23.61 -1.98 -22.48
CA ALA A 103 -24.26 -2.82 -23.49
C ALA A 103 -25.40 -2.02 -24.15
N PRO A 104 -25.08 -1.04 -25.01
CA PRO A 104 -26.04 -0.04 -25.48
C PRO A 104 -27.18 -0.62 -26.31
N LYS A 105 -26.95 -1.75 -27.00
CA LYS A 105 -27.86 -2.33 -28.00
C LYS A 105 -28.39 -1.29 -29.01
N ASP A 106 -29.10 -1.73 -30.05
CA ASP A 106 -29.98 -0.84 -30.81
C ASP A 106 -31.35 -0.82 -30.10
N GLY A 107 -31.53 0.10 -29.14
CA GLY A 107 -32.77 0.21 -28.36
C GLY A 107 -32.59 0.85 -26.97
N LEU A 108 -33.17 0.21 -25.96
CA LEU A 108 -33.20 0.69 -24.56
C LEU A 108 -31.79 0.68 -23.91
N GLY A 109 -30.93 -0.28 -24.30
CA GLY A 109 -29.59 -0.41 -23.75
C GLY A 109 -29.53 -0.74 -22.26
N SER A 110 -28.34 -1.08 -21.78
CA SER A 110 -28.08 -1.36 -20.37
C SER A 110 -26.61 -1.08 -20.03
N ALA A 111 -26.34 -0.86 -18.76
CA ALA A 111 -25.02 -0.97 -18.17
C ALA A 111 -25.08 -1.96 -17.01
N TYR A 112 -23.95 -2.56 -16.67
CA TYR A 112 -23.87 -3.55 -15.60
C TYR A 112 -22.66 -3.25 -14.74
N VAL A 113 -22.88 -3.10 -13.44
CA VAL A 113 -21.78 -3.03 -12.47
C VAL A 113 -21.49 -4.44 -12.00
N ILE A 114 -20.24 -4.86 -12.17
CA ILE A 114 -19.72 -6.13 -11.69
C ILE A 114 -18.80 -5.83 -10.52
N LEU A 115 -19.19 -6.33 -9.35
CA LEU A 115 -18.46 -6.11 -8.12
C LEU A 115 -17.11 -6.85 -8.16
N GLY A 116 -16.11 -6.34 -7.46
CA GLY A 116 -14.84 -7.01 -7.21
C GLY A 116 -15.00 -8.23 -6.30
N ALA A 117 -13.98 -9.08 -6.27
CA ALA A 117 -13.84 -10.17 -5.32
C ALA A 117 -12.46 -10.83 -5.47
N ALA A 118 -11.94 -11.34 -4.36
CA ALA A 118 -10.71 -12.14 -4.33
C ALA A 118 -10.66 -13.31 -5.32
N THR A 119 -11.81 -13.83 -5.72
CA THR A 119 -11.93 -14.77 -6.83
C THR A 119 -13.22 -14.53 -7.57
N ARG A 120 -13.18 -14.51 -8.90
CA ARG A 120 -14.36 -14.46 -9.75
C ARG A 120 -14.24 -15.47 -10.89
N THR A 121 -15.38 -16.06 -11.26
CA THR A 121 -15.49 -16.87 -12.48
C THR A 121 -16.14 -16.04 -13.59
N ASN A 122 -16.18 -16.56 -14.81
CA ASN A 122 -16.92 -15.89 -15.87
C ASN A 122 -18.37 -15.59 -15.45
N ILE A 123 -18.86 -14.42 -15.84
CA ILE A 123 -20.20 -13.92 -15.53
C ILE A 123 -20.99 -13.87 -16.83
N ASP A 124 -22.20 -14.42 -16.80
CA ASP A 124 -23.19 -14.23 -17.86
C ASP A 124 -24.15 -13.13 -17.41
N LEU A 125 -24.19 -12.00 -18.14
CA LEU A 125 -25.07 -10.87 -17.81
C LEU A 125 -26.55 -11.21 -17.94
N ALA A 126 -26.91 -12.29 -18.66
CA ALA A 126 -28.28 -12.79 -18.69
C ALA A 126 -28.75 -13.33 -17.32
N SER A 127 -27.81 -13.66 -16.43
CA SER A 127 -28.07 -14.20 -15.11
C SER A 127 -26.90 -13.89 -14.16
N ILE A 128 -26.81 -12.65 -13.69
CA ILE A 128 -25.77 -12.23 -12.75
C ILE A 128 -25.97 -12.97 -11.43
N PRO A 129 -24.96 -13.70 -10.91
CA PRO A 129 -25.06 -14.35 -9.60
C PRO A 129 -25.31 -13.33 -8.48
N ALA A 130 -26.07 -13.71 -7.46
CA ALA A 130 -26.31 -12.84 -6.31
C ALA A 130 -24.99 -12.39 -5.65
N GLY A 131 -24.83 -11.08 -5.46
CA GLY A 131 -23.62 -10.47 -4.92
C GLY A 131 -22.46 -10.34 -5.91
N ALA A 132 -22.65 -10.71 -7.18
CA ALA A 132 -21.64 -10.52 -8.22
C ALA A 132 -21.75 -9.17 -8.94
N GLY A 133 -22.90 -8.50 -8.86
CA GLY A 133 -23.18 -7.28 -9.60
C GLY A 133 -24.66 -6.98 -9.64
N PHE A 134 -25.02 -5.93 -10.39
CA PHE A 134 -26.40 -5.50 -10.63
C PHE A 134 -26.52 -4.85 -12.01
N ALA A 135 -27.75 -4.81 -12.53
CA ALA A 135 -28.07 -4.23 -13.83
C ALA A 135 -28.65 -2.82 -13.69
N ILE A 136 -28.15 -1.91 -14.53
CA ILE A 136 -28.70 -0.57 -14.73
C ILE A 136 -29.34 -0.58 -16.11
N HIS A 137 -30.66 -0.59 -16.16
CA HIS A 137 -31.40 -0.82 -17.40
C HIS A 137 -32.41 0.30 -17.65
N GLN A 138 -32.73 0.50 -18.92
CA GLN A 138 -33.88 1.31 -19.31
C GLN A 138 -35.08 0.41 -19.55
N THR A 139 -36.21 0.70 -18.90
CA THR A 139 -37.49 0.03 -19.18
C THR A 139 -38.35 0.79 -20.20
N SER A 140 -38.02 2.05 -20.50
CA SER A 140 -38.68 2.89 -21.51
C SER A 140 -37.76 4.01 -22.00
N GLY A 141 -37.98 4.52 -23.23
CA GLY A 141 -37.12 5.52 -23.87
C GLY A 141 -36.02 4.88 -24.75
N ALA A 142 -35.78 5.38 -25.96
CA ALA A 142 -34.81 4.80 -26.91
C ALA A 142 -33.45 5.52 -26.82
N GLU A 143 -32.80 5.44 -25.66
CA GLU A 143 -31.65 6.30 -25.35
C GLU A 143 -30.28 5.58 -25.45
N ARG A 144 -30.23 4.28 -25.82
CA ARG A 144 -28.98 3.50 -25.93
C ARG A 144 -28.11 3.60 -24.67
N ALA A 145 -28.71 3.43 -23.49
CA ALA A 145 -28.00 3.52 -22.22
C ALA A 145 -26.81 2.55 -22.17
N GLY A 146 -25.68 2.99 -21.64
CA GLY A 146 -24.42 2.23 -21.66
C GLY A 146 -23.59 2.44 -22.93
N ALA A 147 -23.94 3.42 -23.77
CA ALA A 147 -23.08 3.82 -24.89
C ALA A 147 -21.77 4.46 -24.41
N ALA A 148 -21.80 5.12 -23.25
CA ALA A 148 -20.63 5.57 -22.50
C ALA A 148 -20.86 5.25 -21.02
N VAL A 149 -19.81 4.84 -20.32
CA VAL A 149 -19.82 4.59 -18.88
C VAL A 149 -18.54 5.13 -18.27
N ALA A 150 -18.60 5.56 -17.01
CA ALA A 150 -17.45 5.98 -16.21
C ALA A 150 -17.74 5.77 -14.73
N GLY A 151 -16.69 5.60 -13.92
CA GLY A 151 -16.77 5.88 -12.48
C GLY A 151 -17.02 7.37 -12.27
N ALA A 152 -17.94 7.70 -11.36
CA ALA A 152 -18.25 9.08 -11.01
C ALA A 152 -17.45 9.56 -9.80
N GLY A 153 -16.91 8.65 -8.99
CA GLY A 153 -16.49 8.94 -7.61
C GLY A 153 -17.70 9.14 -6.69
N ASP A 154 -17.48 9.62 -5.48
CA ASP A 154 -18.56 9.89 -4.51
C ASP A 154 -19.21 11.27 -4.78
N VAL A 155 -20.23 11.31 -5.64
CA VAL A 155 -20.88 12.56 -6.08
C VAL A 155 -21.79 13.11 -4.98
N ASN A 156 -22.29 12.23 -4.11
CA ASN A 156 -23.25 12.57 -3.06
C ASN A 156 -22.65 12.66 -1.63
N GLY A 157 -21.37 12.32 -1.47
CA GLY A 157 -20.63 12.37 -0.21
C GLY A 157 -21.04 11.30 0.81
N ASP A 158 -21.62 10.19 0.38
CA ASP A 158 -22.07 9.11 1.28
C ASP A 158 -20.99 8.05 1.59
N GLY A 159 -19.84 8.17 0.92
CA GLY A 159 -18.66 7.34 1.09
C GLY A 159 -18.62 6.09 0.22
N PHE A 160 -19.52 5.95 -0.75
CA PHE A 160 -19.49 4.92 -1.78
C PHE A 160 -19.20 5.57 -3.14
N ASP A 161 -18.46 4.86 -4.01
CA ASP A 161 -18.25 5.36 -5.36
C ASP A 161 -19.54 5.21 -6.19
N ASP A 162 -19.89 6.24 -6.94
CA ASP A 162 -21.02 6.29 -7.85
C ASP A 162 -20.58 6.01 -9.29
N VAL A 163 -21.54 5.75 -10.18
CA VAL A 163 -21.27 5.49 -11.60
C VAL A 163 -22.09 6.36 -12.53
N ILE A 164 -21.56 6.67 -13.72
CA ILE A 164 -22.23 7.46 -14.75
C ILE A 164 -22.57 6.55 -15.94
N VAL A 165 -23.81 6.65 -16.43
CA VAL A 165 -24.29 5.97 -17.63
C VAL A 165 -24.77 6.99 -18.66
N GLY A 166 -24.06 7.10 -19.77
CA GLY A 166 -24.44 7.90 -20.93
C GLY A 166 -25.45 7.19 -21.82
N ALA A 167 -26.46 7.95 -22.26
CA ALA A 167 -27.56 7.48 -23.10
C ALA A 167 -27.83 8.52 -24.22
N PRO A 168 -26.99 8.56 -25.27
CA PRO A 168 -26.98 9.61 -26.28
C PRO A 168 -28.09 9.52 -27.33
N GLY A 169 -29.12 8.70 -27.14
CA GLY A 169 -30.22 8.59 -28.10
C GLY A 169 -29.92 7.65 -29.28
N ALA A 170 -30.98 7.21 -29.95
CA ALA A 170 -30.88 6.42 -31.18
C ALA A 170 -30.18 7.18 -32.31
N VAL A 171 -29.42 6.47 -33.16
CA VAL A 171 -28.72 7.04 -34.33
C VAL A 171 -29.65 7.36 -35.52
N SER A 172 -30.95 7.08 -35.42
CA SER A 172 -31.95 7.22 -36.48
C SER A 172 -33.20 7.99 -36.03
N PHE A 173 -33.72 8.83 -36.93
CA PHE A 173 -34.78 9.84 -36.68
C PHE A 173 -36.22 9.27 -36.59
N PRO A 174 -37.13 9.94 -35.85
CA PRO A 174 -36.88 11.07 -34.95
C PRO A 174 -36.20 10.59 -33.67
N PHE A 175 -35.20 11.34 -33.23
CA PHE A 175 -34.41 10.99 -32.06
C PHE A 175 -35.28 10.75 -30.82
N GLY A 176 -34.96 9.70 -30.05
CA GLY A 176 -35.45 9.55 -28.68
C GLY A 176 -34.91 10.68 -27.80
N ASN A 177 -35.30 10.73 -26.52
CA ASN A 177 -34.60 11.62 -25.59
C ASN A 177 -33.11 11.23 -25.55
N SER A 178 -32.24 12.13 -25.09
CA SER A 178 -30.86 11.78 -24.72
C SER A 178 -30.57 12.29 -23.31
N GLY A 179 -29.54 11.75 -22.68
CA GLY A 179 -29.20 12.08 -21.31
C GLY A 179 -28.02 11.31 -20.78
N ALA A 180 -27.64 11.65 -19.55
CA ALA A 180 -26.77 10.83 -18.73
C ALA A 180 -27.44 10.61 -17.37
N TYR A 181 -27.03 9.55 -16.69
CA TYR A 181 -27.59 9.15 -15.40
C TYR A 181 -26.44 8.89 -14.45
N VAL A 182 -26.48 9.50 -13.28
CA VAL A 182 -25.61 9.09 -12.16
C VAL A 182 -26.40 8.12 -11.32
N VAL A 183 -25.81 6.96 -11.04
CA VAL A 183 -26.38 5.92 -10.19
C VAL A 183 -25.51 5.80 -8.95
N PHE A 184 -26.12 5.93 -7.78
CA PHE A 184 -25.41 5.93 -6.51
C PHE A 184 -24.96 4.53 -6.10
N GLY A 185 -23.79 4.48 -5.48
CA GLY A 185 -23.28 3.32 -4.78
C GLY A 185 -24.05 3.03 -3.48
N GLY A 186 -23.60 1.99 -2.79
CA GLY A 186 -24.13 1.64 -1.47
C GLY A 186 -23.81 0.21 -1.05
N ALA A 187 -23.87 -0.05 0.25
CA ALA A 187 -23.50 -1.36 0.83
C ALA A 187 -24.29 -2.58 0.30
N THR A 188 -25.47 -2.36 -0.28
CA THR A 188 -26.28 -3.40 -0.92
C THR A 188 -26.89 -2.86 -2.21
N PRO A 189 -26.10 -2.78 -3.30
CA PRO A 189 -26.61 -2.28 -4.57
C PRO A 189 -27.73 -3.18 -5.10
N VAL A 190 -28.66 -2.59 -5.83
CA VAL A 190 -29.82 -3.26 -6.43
C VAL A 190 -29.89 -2.92 -7.91
N ASP A 191 -30.64 -3.70 -8.68
CA ASP A 191 -30.92 -3.34 -10.07
C ASP A 191 -31.65 -2.00 -10.13
N VAL A 192 -31.22 -1.12 -11.04
CA VAL A 192 -31.73 0.25 -11.20
C VAL A 192 -32.44 0.37 -12.54
N ASP A 193 -33.67 0.87 -12.50
CA ASP A 193 -34.41 1.30 -13.68
C ASP A 193 -34.19 2.81 -13.89
N LEU A 194 -33.52 3.17 -14.98
CA LEU A 194 -33.23 4.56 -15.31
C LEU A 194 -34.48 5.39 -15.63
N ALA A 195 -35.60 4.75 -15.98
CA ALA A 195 -36.89 5.45 -16.13
C ALA A 195 -37.48 5.87 -14.77
N ASN A 196 -37.01 5.27 -13.68
CA ASN A 196 -37.46 5.57 -12.32
C ASN A 196 -36.35 5.34 -11.30
N LEU A 197 -35.43 6.30 -11.20
CA LEU A 197 -34.27 6.23 -10.32
C LEU A 197 -34.61 6.05 -8.84
N SER A 198 -35.80 6.43 -8.36
CA SER A 198 -36.30 6.14 -7.00
C SER A 198 -35.34 6.46 -5.84
N GLY A 199 -34.46 7.46 -5.99
CA GLY A 199 -33.44 7.81 -4.98
C GLY A 199 -32.12 7.05 -5.11
N HIS A 200 -31.95 6.21 -6.13
CA HIS A 200 -30.71 5.54 -6.49
C HIS A 200 -29.83 6.35 -7.44
N GLY A 201 -30.13 7.64 -7.64
CA GLY A 201 -29.42 8.46 -8.61
C GLY A 201 -30.18 9.72 -9.02
N PHE A 202 -29.62 10.44 -9.98
CA PHE A 202 -30.26 11.57 -10.65
C PHE A 202 -29.96 11.57 -12.16
N ARG A 203 -30.81 12.25 -12.92
CA ARG A 203 -30.70 12.38 -14.37
C ARG A 203 -30.10 13.73 -14.77
N VAL A 204 -29.21 13.71 -15.75
CA VAL A 204 -28.75 14.88 -16.50
C VAL A 204 -29.45 14.87 -17.86
N GLN A 205 -30.21 15.93 -18.15
CA GLN A 205 -31.07 16.02 -19.32
C GLN A 205 -31.00 17.38 -20.00
N GLN A 206 -31.59 17.49 -21.18
CA GLN A 206 -31.67 18.74 -21.94
C GLN A 206 -33.06 19.38 -21.83
N SER A 207 -33.12 20.69 -22.07
CA SER A 207 -34.38 21.45 -22.09
C SER A 207 -35.14 21.31 -23.41
N THR A 208 -34.47 21.15 -24.56
CA THR A 208 -35.10 20.94 -25.88
C THR A 208 -34.20 20.22 -26.88
N GLY A 209 -34.77 19.30 -27.67
CA GLY A 209 -34.11 18.64 -28.81
C GLY A 209 -33.23 17.45 -28.43
N ASP A 210 -32.82 16.65 -29.41
CA ASP A 210 -31.76 15.66 -29.22
C ASP A 210 -30.44 16.24 -29.71
N GLN A 211 -29.54 16.46 -28.76
CA GLN A 211 -28.17 16.90 -29.01
C GLN A 211 -27.15 15.81 -28.67
N ARG A 212 -27.60 14.55 -28.59
CA ARG A 212 -26.78 13.38 -28.24
C ARG A 212 -26.04 13.54 -26.91
N LEU A 213 -26.75 14.03 -25.89
CA LEU A 213 -26.21 14.19 -24.54
C LEU A 213 -25.83 12.84 -23.92
N GLY A 214 -24.70 12.77 -23.24
CA GLY A 214 -24.17 11.49 -22.73
C GLY A 214 -23.39 10.73 -23.79
N HIS A 215 -22.84 11.43 -24.79
CA HIS A 215 -21.97 10.80 -25.79
C HIS A 215 -20.65 10.30 -25.18
N ALA A 216 -20.05 11.12 -24.32
CA ALA A 216 -18.97 10.76 -23.42
C ALA A 216 -19.28 11.30 -22.01
N VAL A 217 -18.74 10.62 -21.00
CA VAL A 217 -18.92 10.95 -19.58
C VAL A 217 -17.60 10.77 -18.84
N ALA A 218 -17.37 11.56 -17.79
CA ALA A 218 -16.22 11.44 -16.88
C ALA A 218 -16.61 11.96 -15.48
N GLY A 219 -15.90 11.52 -14.44
CA GLY A 219 -16.07 11.98 -13.06
C GLY A 219 -14.74 12.33 -12.39
N GLY A 220 -14.78 13.21 -11.39
CA GLY A 220 -13.63 13.68 -10.60
C GLY A 220 -13.90 15.05 -9.95
N ASP A 221 -13.04 15.51 -9.03
CA ASP A 221 -13.29 16.74 -8.25
C ASP A 221 -12.63 17.96 -8.93
N LEU A 222 -13.40 18.64 -9.80
CA LEU A 222 -12.91 19.75 -10.64
C LEU A 222 -12.92 21.09 -9.87
N ASN A 223 -13.72 21.20 -8.82
CA ASN A 223 -13.87 22.43 -8.04
C ASN A 223 -13.18 22.37 -6.65
N GLY A 224 -12.59 21.23 -6.29
CA GLY A 224 -11.85 20.97 -5.06
C GLY A 224 -12.69 21.02 -3.79
N ASP A 225 -13.97 20.66 -3.85
CA ASP A 225 -14.89 20.67 -2.71
C ASP A 225 -15.08 19.30 -2.03
N GLN A 226 -14.38 18.26 -2.52
CA GLN A 226 -14.41 16.86 -2.11
C GLN A 226 -15.69 16.09 -2.48
N TYR A 227 -16.65 16.70 -3.17
CA TYR A 227 -17.67 15.94 -3.88
C TYR A 227 -17.16 15.69 -5.28
N ALA A 228 -17.33 14.47 -5.78
CA ALA A 228 -16.98 14.22 -7.16
C ALA A 228 -17.95 14.96 -8.09
N ASP A 229 -17.41 15.65 -9.08
CA ASP A 229 -18.15 16.30 -10.14
C ASP A 229 -18.29 15.37 -11.33
N ILE A 230 -19.23 15.68 -12.23
CA ILE A 230 -19.41 14.92 -13.46
C ILE A 230 -19.31 15.82 -14.68
N VAL A 231 -18.79 15.25 -15.76
CA VAL A 231 -18.73 15.84 -17.08
C VAL A 231 -19.57 15.02 -18.03
N VAL A 232 -20.45 15.68 -18.77
CA VAL A 232 -21.31 15.05 -19.78
C VAL A 232 -21.21 15.81 -21.09
N THR A 233 -20.88 15.14 -22.18
CA THR A 233 -20.80 15.77 -23.50
C THR A 233 -22.05 15.60 -24.34
N ALA A 234 -22.34 16.58 -25.18
CA ALA A 234 -23.43 16.58 -26.15
C ALA A 234 -22.86 16.85 -27.56
N ARG A 235 -22.52 15.78 -28.27
CA ARG A 235 -21.88 15.86 -29.59
C ARG A 235 -22.74 16.60 -30.63
N GLY A 236 -24.07 16.57 -30.50
CA GLY A 236 -24.97 17.29 -31.40
C GLY A 236 -24.99 18.81 -31.19
N SER A 237 -24.32 19.32 -30.15
CA SER A 237 -24.17 20.75 -29.87
C SER A 237 -22.73 21.17 -29.65
N ASP A 238 -21.78 20.29 -29.98
CA ASP A 238 -20.33 20.53 -29.85
C ASP A 238 -19.99 21.10 -28.46
N ALA A 239 -20.57 20.49 -27.42
CA ALA A 239 -20.55 21.01 -26.07
C ALA A 239 -20.22 19.95 -25.01
N ALA A 240 -19.68 20.41 -23.90
CA ALA A 240 -19.52 19.65 -22.67
C ALA A 240 -20.13 20.44 -21.49
N TYR A 241 -20.66 19.71 -20.51
CA TYR A 241 -21.29 20.28 -19.34
C TYR A 241 -20.64 19.72 -18.09
N ILE A 242 -20.23 20.60 -17.18
CA ILE A 242 -19.77 20.24 -15.84
C ILE A 242 -20.96 20.40 -14.89
N VAL A 243 -21.27 19.34 -14.16
CA VAL A 243 -22.29 19.33 -13.11
C VAL A 243 -21.58 19.03 -11.79
N PHE A 244 -21.66 19.98 -10.86
CA PHE A 244 -20.97 19.87 -9.58
C PHE A 244 -21.68 18.92 -8.61
N GLY A 245 -20.90 18.10 -7.91
CA GLY A 245 -21.36 17.18 -6.88
C GLY A 245 -21.92 17.93 -5.67
N THR A 246 -22.85 17.31 -4.94
CA THR A 246 -23.43 17.90 -3.71
C THR A 246 -23.95 16.80 -2.80
N SER A 247 -24.14 17.08 -1.51
CA SER A 247 -24.74 16.13 -0.55
C SER A 247 -26.19 15.68 -0.84
N ALA A 248 -26.88 16.33 -1.78
CA ALA A 248 -28.28 16.03 -2.11
C ALA A 248 -28.55 16.40 -3.57
N PRO A 249 -27.91 15.71 -4.52
CA PRO A 249 -28.03 16.04 -5.93
C PRO A 249 -29.44 15.72 -6.43
N THR A 250 -29.90 16.47 -7.42
CA THR A 250 -31.21 16.32 -8.05
C THR A 250 -31.05 16.32 -9.57
N ASP A 251 -32.11 15.96 -10.28
CA ASP A 251 -32.10 16.02 -11.75
C ASP A 251 -31.64 17.39 -12.26
N VAL A 252 -30.73 17.38 -13.22
CA VAL A 252 -30.09 18.56 -13.78
C VAL A 252 -30.53 18.75 -15.22
N VAL A 253 -30.92 19.98 -15.55
CA VAL A 253 -31.09 20.41 -16.95
C VAL A 253 -29.82 21.15 -17.36
N VAL A 254 -29.10 20.62 -18.35
CA VAL A 254 -27.84 21.21 -18.81
C VAL A 254 -28.03 22.66 -19.28
N GLY A 255 -27.03 23.50 -19.08
CA GLY A 255 -27.06 24.93 -19.39
C GLY A 255 -27.87 25.79 -18.40
N THR A 256 -28.54 25.20 -17.41
CA THR A 256 -29.26 25.95 -16.36
C THR A 256 -28.50 26.03 -15.03
N SER A 257 -27.54 25.13 -14.83
CA SER A 257 -26.70 25.04 -13.64
C SER A 257 -25.38 24.36 -14.02
N GLY A 258 -24.32 24.65 -13.26
CA GLY A 258 -22.96 24.21 -13.59
C GLY A 258 -22.30 25.09 -14.66
N THR A 259 -21.37 24.48 -15.41
CA THR A 259 -20.59 25.16 -16.46
C THR A 259 -20.85 24.53 -17.81
N THR A 260 -21.04 25.37 -18.82
CA THR A 260 -21.13 24.94 -20.23
C THR A 260 -19.84 25.31 -20.96
N LEU A 261 -19.27 24.33 -21.67
CA LEU A 261 -18.12 24.47 -22.56
C LEU A 261 -18.62 24.27 -23.99
N THR A 262 -18.41 25.23 -24.89
CA THR A 262 -18.80 25.11 -26.31
C THR A 262 -17.59 25.22 -27.21
N GLY A 263 -17.45 24.34 -28.19
CA GLY A 263 -16.37 24.40 -29.17
C GLY A 263 -16.82 24.68 -30.60
N ASP A 264 -15.85 24.73 -31.50
CA ASP A 264 -16.06 24.85 -32.94
C ASP A 264 -16.88 23.65 -33.48
N PRO A 265 -18.03 23.88 -34.14
CA PRO A 265 -18.85 22.82 -34.74
C PRO A 265 -18.15 22.00 -35.83
N SER A 266 -17.10 22.54 -36.45
CA SER A 266 -16.29 21.82 -37.44
C SER A 266 -15.26 20.89 -36.79
N ALA A 267 -14.95 21.10 -35.51
CA ALA A 267 -13.92 20.36 -34.78
C ALA A 267 -14.44 19.08 -34.10
N ASN A 268 -15.76 18.86 -34.08
CA ASN A 268 -16.43 17.82 -33.29
C ASN A 268 -16.04 17.88 -31.79
N PHE A 269 -16.08 19.08 -31.20
CA PHE A 269 -15.77 19.28 -29.78
C PHE A 269 -16.74 18.48 -28.90
N GLY A 270 -16.23 17.94 -27.78
CA GLY A 270 -17.02 17.06 -26.90
C GLY A 270 -17.11 15.61 -27.40
N TRP A 271 -16.21 15.20 -28.30
CA TRP A 271 -16.15 13.81 -28.77
C TRP A 271 -15.78 12.85 -27.63
N SER A 272 -14.79 13.22 -26.82
CA SER A 272 -14.36 12.51 -25.61
C SER A 272 -14.18 13.52 -24.47
N ALA A 273 -14.25 13.04 -23.24
CA ALA A 273 -13.96 13.81 -22.04
C ALA A 273 -13.18 12.94 -21.05
N ALA A 274 -12.27 13.55 -20.31
CA ALA A 274 -11.55 12.91 -19.21
C ALA A 274 -11.28 13.94 -18.12
N VAL A 275 -11.38 13.52 -16.86
CA VAL A 275 -10.77 14.24 -15.75
C VAL A 275 -9.37 13.66 -15.60
N ALA A 276 -8.36 14.46 -15.87
CA ALA A 276 -6.99 13.99 -16.07
C ALA A 276 -6.16 13.90 -14.78
N GLY A 277 -6.74 14.28 -13.64
CA GLY A 277 -5.98 14.54 -12.42
C GLY A 277 -5.30 15.90 -12.47
N ASP A 278 -4.34 16.12 -11.58
CA ASP A 278 -3.68 17.40 -11.36
C ASP A 278 -2.37 17.51 -12.18
N ILE A 279 -2.51 17.93 -13.44
CA ILE A 279 -1.39 18.01 -14.41
C ILE A 279 -0.42 19.13 -14.03
N ASN A 280 -0.90 20.17 -13.34
CA ASN A 280 -0.12 21.35 -12.98
C ASN A 280 0.34 21.36 -11.49
N ASN A 281 -0.06 20.37 -10.70
CA ASN A 281 0.21 20.21 -9.27
C ASN A 281 -0.26 21.42 -8.42
N ASP A 282 -1.48 21.90 -8.66
CA ASP A 282 -2.13 22.97 -7.89
C ASP A 282 -3.16 22.46 -6.86
N GLY A 283 -3.39 21.14 -6.83
CA GLY A 283 -4.26 20.41 -5.93
C GLY A 283 -5.69 20.24 -6.43
N ARG A 284 -5.96 20.44 -7.73
CA ARG A 284 -7.28 20.28 -8.34
C ARG A 284 -7.19 19.42 -9.59
N ASP A 285 -8.21 18.63 -9.85
CA ASP A 285 -8.25 17.85 -11.08
C ASP A 285 -8.52 18.75 -12.29
N ASP A 286 -7.83 18.46 -13.39
CA ASP A 286 -7.94 19.16 -14.66
C ASP A 286 -8.89 18.43 -15.61
N LEU A 287 -9.64 19.19 -16.41
CA LEU A 287 -10.57 18.65 -17.39
C LEU A 287 -9.97 18.67 -18.79
N VAL A 288 -10.14 17.58 -19.54
CA VAL A 288 -9.76 17.52 -20.95
C VAL A 288 -10.94 17.14 -21.84
N ILE A 289 -11.16 17.93 -22.90
CA ILE A 289 -12.20 17.69 -23.91
C ILE A 289 -11.57 17.45 -25.29
N GLY A 290 -11.98 16.37 -25.95
CA GLY A 290 -11.51 15.97 -27.27
C GLY A 290 -12.27 16.63 -28.41
N ALA A 291 -11.54 17.05 -29.44
CA ALA A 291 -12.04 17.65 -30.67
C ALA A 291 -11.29 17.06 -31.88
N PRO A 292 -11.61 15.82 -32.31
CA PRO A 292 -10.80 15.05 -33.25
C PRO A 292 -10.79 15.57 -34.70
N SER A 293 -11.54 16.64 -34.99
CA SER A 293 -11.54 17.32 -36.29
C SER A 293 -11.01 18.75 -36.22
N ALA A 294 -10.50 19.17 -35.05
CA ALA A 294 -9.85 20.47 -34.88
C ALA A 294 -8.66 20.62 -35.85
N SER A 295 -8.37 21.87 -36.22
CA SER A 295 -7.31 22.20 -37.18
C SER A 295 -6.18 23.03 -36.58
N ASP A 296 -6.01 22.94 -35.26
CA ASP A 296 -5.10 23.76 -34.45
C ASP A 296 -3.62 23.59 -34.84
N GLY A 297 -3.24 22.39 -35.29
CA GLY A 297 -1.87 22.08 -35.75
C GLY A 297 -1.79 21.81 -37.26
N ALA A 298 -2.60 20.86 -37.74
CA ALA A 298 -2.76 20.56 -39.17
C ALA A 298 -4.24 20.33 -39.52
N SER A 299 -4.57 20.37 -40.81
CA SER A 299 -5.96 20.26 -41.30
C SER A 299 -6.64 19.00 -40.76
N GLN A 300 -7.70 19.19 -39.95
CA GLN A 300 -8.47 18.13 -39.30
C GLN A 300 -7.59 17.11 -38.56
N ALA A 301 -6.44 17.54 -38.05
CA ALA A 301 -5.55 16.66 -37.30
C ALA A 301 -6.15 16.25 -35.95
N GLY A 302 -7.05 17.07 -35.41
CA GLY A 302 -7.65 16.92 -34.10
C GLY A 302 -6.86 17.62 -33.01
N ALA A 303 -7.50 17.80 -31.85
CA ALA A 303 -6.89 18.38 -30.66
C ALA A 303 -7.54 17.86 -29.37
N ALA A 304 -6.83 18.00 -28.27
CA ALA A 304 -7.35 17.88 -26.92
C ALA A 304 -7.22 19.22 -26.18
N HIS A 305 -8.33 19.72 -25.64
CA HIS A 305 -8.43 21.00 -24.95
C HIS A 305 -8.43 20.75 -23.44
N VAL A 306 -7.39 21.24 -22.75
CA VAL A 306 -7.23 21.11 -21.30
C VAL A 306 -7.68 22.39 -20.63
N TYR A 307 -8.54 22.25 -19.63
CA TYR A 307 -9.02 23.30 -18.74
C TYR A 307 -8.53 22.98 -17.34
N LEU A 308 -7.67 23.84 -16.81
CA LEU A 308 -7.10 23.66 -15.48
C LEU A 308 -8.17 23.83 -14.40
N GLY A 309 -8.10 22.95 -13.40
CA GLY A 309 -8.99 22.88 -12.25
C GLY A 309 -9.08 24.22 -11.52
N ARG A 310 -10.29 24.59 -11.07
CA ARG A 310 -10.53 25.89 -10.43
C ARG A 310 -11.68 25.86 -9.46
N ALA A 311 -11.52 26.54 -8.32
CA ALA A 311 -12.56 26.63 -7.29
C ALA A 311 -13.86 27.27 -7.79
N PHE A 312 -13.77 28.11 -8.83
CA PHE A 312 -14.92 28.74 -9.45
C PHE A 312 -14.82 28.62 -10.96
N TRP A 313 -15.72 27.84 -11.53
CA TRP A 313 -15.86 27.70 -12.97
C TRP A 313 -16.86 28.74 -13.50
N PRO A 314 -16.50 29.53 -14.52
CA PRO A 314 -17.46 30.39 -15.21
C PRO A 314 -18.63 29.57 -15.78
N SER A 315 -19.84 30.14 -15.80
CA SER A 315 -21.03 29.44 -16.30
C SER A 315 -20.97 29.11 -17.81
N GLY A 316 -20.15 29.85 -18.56
CA GLY A 316 -19.93 29.66 -19.99
C GLY A 316 -18.47 29.84 -20.35
N MET A 317 -17.92 28.87 -21.06
CA MET A 317 -16.55 28.82 -21.54
C MET A 317 -16.54 28.25 -22.96
N THR A 318 -15.47 28.49 -23.69
CA THR A 318 -15.28 28.03 -25.07
C THR A 318 -14.04 27.16 -25.21
N ASP A 319 -13.86 26.50 -26.35
CA ASP A 319 -12.59 25.87 -26.72
C ASP A 319 -11.41 26.86 -26.71
N GLY A 320 -11.64 28.12 -27.08
CA GLY A 320 -10.64 29.19 -26.98
C GLY A 320 -10.28 29.65 -25.55
N ASP A 321 -11.05 29.25 -24.54
CA ASP A 321 -10.75 29.49 -23.12
C ASP A 321 -9.94 28.35 -22.49
N ALA A 322 -9.60 27.31 -23.26
CA ALA A 322 -8.75 26.23 -22.79
C ALA A 322 -7.35 26.78 -22.42
N ASP A 323 -6.82 26.31 -21.30
CA ASP A 323 -5.50 26.74 -20.82
C ASP A 323 -4.38 26.09 -21.65
N ILE A 324 -4.63 24.89 -22.20
CA ILE A 324 -3.71 24.16 -23.08
C ILE A 324 -4.47 23.56 -24.26
N HIS A 325 -3.92 23.71 -25.47
CA HIS A 325 -4.39 23.01 -26.68
C HIS A 325 -3.32 22.02 -27.13
N LEU A 326 -3.57 20.73 -26.93
CA LEU A 326 -2.71 19.66 -27.41
C LEU A 326 -3.09 19.34 -28.86
N ALA A 327 -2.34 19.89 -29.79
CA ALA A 327 -2.68 19.90 -31.21
C ALA A 327 -2.02 18.74 -31.97
N GLY A 328 -2.84 17.98 -32.69
CA GLY A 328 -2.41 16.94 -33.61
C GLY A 328 -1.62 17.52 -34.79
N THR A 329 -0.67 16.74 -35.30
CA THR A 329 0.26 17.21 -36.35
C THR A 329 0.11 16.48 -37.68
N VAL A 330 -0.76 15.48 -37.73
CA VAL A 330 -1.02 14.64 -38.90
C VAL A 330 -2.42 14.93 -39.41
N ALA A 331 -2.55 15.39 -40.66
CA ALA A 331 -3.84 15.71 -41.24
C ALA A 331 -4.79 14.50 -41.22
N ASN A 332 -6.01 14.69 -40.72
CA ASN A 332 -7.00 13.63 -40.46
C ASN A 332 -6.55 12.56 -39.44
N GLY A 333 -5.53 12.84 -38.61
CA GLY A 333 -4.99 11.92 -37.61
C GLY A 333 -5.97 11.59 -36.47
N GLY A 334 -6.94 12.46 -36.22
CA GLY A 334 -7.98 12.25 -35.23
C GLY A 334 -7.49 12.34 -33.79
N THR A 335 -6.48 13.18 -33.52
CA THR A 335 -5.98 13.47 -32.17
C THR A 335 -7.11 13.93 -31.25
N GLY A 336 -7.17 13.39 -30.04
CA GLY A 336 -8.25 13.70 -29.09
C GLY A 336 -9.55 12.95 -29.39
N ARG A 337 -9.49 11.87 -30.19
CA ARG A 337 -10.64 10.96 -30.38
C ARG A 337 -10.89 10.08 -29.16
N TRP A 338 -9.83 9.77 -28.42
CA TRP A 338 -9.90 9.15 -27.11
C TRP A 338 -8.86 9.81 -26.21
N ILE A 339 -9.22 10.04 -24.96
CA ILE A 339 -8.39 10.72 -23.98
C ILE A 339 -8.59 9.97 -22.66
N ALA A 340 -7.52 9.84 -21.88
CA ALA A 340 -7.61 9.25 -20.55
C ALA A 340 -6.56 9.86 -19.60
N PRO A 341 -6.84 9.89 -18.29
CA PRO A 341 -5.81 10.14 -17.30
C PRO A 341 -4.69 9.10 -17.43
N GLY A 342 -3.44 9.55 -17.32
CA GLY A 342 -2.27 8.71 -17.21
C GLY A 342 -1.89 8.40 -15.76
N GLY A 343 -2.26 9.29 -14.82
CA GLY A 343 -1.61 9.37 -13.51
C GLY A 343 -0.16 9.83 -13.65
N ASP A 344 0.62 9.78 -12.58
CA ASP A 344 2.05 10.11 -12.60
C ASP A 344 2.91 8.98 -13.21
N LEU A 345 2.84 8.81 -14.54
CA LEU A 345 3.53 7.74 -15.29
C LEU A 345 5.05 7.86 -15.18
N ASN A 346 5.58 9.08 -15.02
CA ASN A 346 7.02 9.34 -14.98
C ASN A 346 7.58 9.47 -13.53
N GLY A 347 6.73 9.48 -12.51
CA GLY A 347 7.08 9.56 -11.10
C GLY A 347 7.61 10.93 -10.65
N ASP A 348 7.25 12.02 -11.32
CA ASP A 348 7.68 13.38 -11.00
C ASP A 348 6.72 14.13 -10.04
N GLY A 349 5.59 13.50 -9.70
CA GLY A 349 4.57 14.01 -8.80
C GLY A 349 3.52 14.90 -9.46
N ARG A 350 3.31 14.77 -10.77
CA ARG A 350 2.26 15.44 -11.54
C ARG A 350 1.48 14.39 -12.32
N ASP A 351 0.18 14.59 -12.49
CA ASP A 351 -0.57 13.66 -13.32
C ASP A 351 -0.27 13.91 -14.81
N ASP A 352 -0.14 12.82 -15.55
CA ASP A 352 0.11 12.81 -16.98
C ASP A 352 -1.18 12.53 -17.75
N LEU A 353 -1.15 12.82 -19.05
CA LEU A 353 -2.30 12.64 -19.94
C LEU A 353 -1.94 11.71 -21.10
N VAL A 354 -2.90 10.89 -21.55
CA VAL A 354 -2.75 10.14 -22.81
C VAL A 354 -3.80 10.55 -23.82
N VAL A 355 -3.35 10.84 -25.04
CA VAL A 355 -4.19 11.32 -26.15
C VAL A 355 -4.04 10.37 -27.35
N GLY A 356 -5.16 9.76 -27.76
CA GLY A 356 -5.23 8.87 -28.92
C GLY A 356 -5.41 9.61 -30.24
N SER A 357 -4.68 9.17 -31.27
CA SER A 357 -4.77 9.62 -32.67
C SER A 357 -4.93 8.40 -33.60
N PRO A 358 -6.06 7.67 -33.55
CA PRO A 358 -6.19 6.35 -34.18
C PRO A 358 -6.18 6.35 -35.71
N SER A 359 -6.30 7.51 -36.34
CA SER A 359 -6.23 7.66 -37.81
C SER A 359 -4.85 8.17 -38.27
N ASP A 360 -3.88 8.32 -37.35
CA ASP A 360 -2.51 8.68 -37.70
C ASP A 360 -1.93 7.67 -38.71
N GLY A 361 -1.56 8.20 -39.88
CA GLY A 361 -1.06 7.44 -41.02
C GLY A 361 0.46 7.41 -41.15
N THR A 362 1.21 8.02 -40.22
CA THR A 362 2.67 8.20 -40.33
C THR A 362 3.42 6.87 -40.41
N ALA A 363 3.02 5.88 -39.60
CA ALA A 363 3.58 4.52 -39.60
C ALA A 363 2.89 3.57 -40.60
N GLY A 364 2.09 4.11 -41.53
CA GLY A 364 1.28 3.37 -42.50
C GLY A 364 -0.21 3.70 -42.36
N THR A 365 -1.01 3.40 -43.40
CA THR A 365 -2.44 3.74 -43.43
C THR A 365 -3.16 3.21 -42.19
N ASN A 366 -3.80 4.12 -41.43
CA ASN A 366 -4.52 3.82 -40.20
C ASN A 366 -3.68 3.00 -39.20
N ALA A 367 -2.38 3.28 -39.10
CA ALA A 367 -1.57 2.67 -38.05
C ALA A 367 -2.06 3.10 -36.67
N GLY A 368 -2.43 4.38 -36.56
CA GLY A 368 -2.83 5.02 -35.31
C GLY A 368 -1.64 5.28 -34.39
N SER A 369 -1.85 6.15 -33.41
CA SER A 369 -0.87 6.48 -32.39
C SER A 369 -1.54 6.86 -31.06
N ALA A 370 -0.75 6.84 -29.99
CA ALA A 370 -1.09 7.40 -28.70
C ALA A 370 0.08 8.25 -28.20
N ASP A 371 -0.20 9.48 -27.80
CA ASP A 371 0.77 10.41 -27.25
C ASP A 371 0.58 10.53 -25.74
N ILE A 372 1.65 10.27 -24.99
CA ILE A 372 1.73 10.55 -23.56
C ILE A 372 2.27 11.97 -23.40
N VAL A 373 1.57 12.80 -22.65
CA VAL A 373 1.96 14.19 -22.35
C VAL A 373 2.22 14.28 -20.86
N TYR A 374 3.46 14.60 -20.48
CA TYR A 374 3.84 14.66 -19.08
C TYR A 374 3.36 15.96 -18.43
N GLY A 375 2.82 15.85 -17.22
CA GLY A 375 2.34 16.99 -16.45
C GLY A 375 3.43 18.01 -16.18
N SER A 376 3.10 19.30 -16.31
CA SER A 376 4.07 20.37 -16.07
C SER A 376 3.38 21.71 -15.94
N ALA A 377 3.82 22.51 -14.97
CA ALA A 377 3.42 23.91 -14.82
C ALA A 377 3.84 24.79 -16.03
N SER A 378 4.66 24.27 -16.95
CA SER A 378 5.05 24.98 -18.19
C SER A 378 4.15 24.66 -19.38
N LEU A 379 3.24 23.68 -19.28
CA LEU A 379 2.25 23.41 -20.32
C LEU A 379 1.23 24.54 -20.34
N THR A 380 1.26 25.36 -21.39
CA THR A 380 0.33 26.47 -21.58
C THR A 380 0.13 26.72 -23.07
N GLY A 381 -1.04 27.22 -23.45
CA GLY A 381 -1.36 27.57 -24.84
C GLY A 381 -1.30 26.38 -25.79
N THR A 382 -1.03 26.63 -27.07
CA THR A 382 -0.97 25.57 -28.09
C THR A 382 0.36 24.83 -28.07
N VAL A 383 0.31 23.52 -27.83
CA VAL A 383 1.45 22.60 -27.85
C VAL A 383 1.24 21.58 -28.99
N LEU A 384 2.14 21.58 -29.97
CA LEU A 384 2.12 20.55 -31.01
C LEU A 384 2.68 19.24 -30.45
N LEU A 385 1.94 18.15 -30.58
CA LEU A 385 2.36 16.85 -30.03
C LEU A 385 3.71 16.37 -30.60
N SER A 386 4.07 16.75 -31.83
CA SER A 386 5.37 16.45 -32.42
C SER A 386 6.56 17.18 -31.76
N THR A 387 6.29 18.12 -30.85
CA THR A 387 7.31 18.99 -30.23
C THR A 387 7.55 18.71 -28.75
N LEU A 388 6.88 17.70 -28.18
CA LEU A 388 6.96 17.36 -26.75
C LEU A 388 8.40 17.08 -26.28
N GLY A 389 9.24 16.49 -27.13
CA GLY A 389 10.63 16.18 -26.78
C GLY A 389 10.71 15.28 -25.55
N THR A 390 11.26 15.78 -24.44
CA THR A 390 11.31 15.06 -23.15
C THR A 390 10.05 15.24 -22.30
N GLY A 391 9.12 16.10 -22.71
CA GLY A 391 7.83 16.35 -22.05
C GLY A 391 6.72 15.38 -22.46
N GLY A 392 7.06 14.29 -23.13
CA GLY A 392 6.09 13.27 -23.53
C GLY A 392 6.71 12.12 -24.31
N VAL A 393 5.87 11.18 -24.73
CA VAL A 393 6.25 10.00 -25.49
C VAL A 393 5.23 9.75 -26.59
N HIS A 394 5.71 9.54 -27.82
CA HIS A 394 4.86 9.15 -28.94
C HIS A 394 4.94 7.65 -29.18
N LEU A 395 3.79 6.97 -29.17
CA LEU A 395 3.66 5.54 -29.40
C LEU A 395 2.89 5.30 -30.70
N SER A 396 3.53 4.67 -31.69
CA SER A 396 2.93 4.38 -32.98
C SER A 396 2.48 2.93 -33.11
N GLY A 397 1.33 2.73 -33.76
CA GLY A 397 0.83 1.42 -34.14
C GLY A 397 1.48 0.88 -35.40
N THR A 398 0.98 -0.25 -35.88
CA THR A 398 1.33 -0.79 -37.20
C THR A 398 0.17 -0.61 -38.18
N ALA A 399 0.45 -0.53 -39.48
CA ALA A 399 -0.56 -0.24 -40.49
C ALA A 399 -1.84 -1.09 -40.35
N GLY A 400 -2.98 -0.42 -40.20
CA GLY A 400 -4.30 -1.03 -40.03
C GLY A 400 -4.66 -1.46 -38.61
N ASP A 401 -3.83 -1.20 -37.60
CA ASP A 401 -4.14 -1.51 -36.20
C ASP A 401 -5.03 -0.47 -35.52
N ASN A 402 -5.05 0.77 -36.04
CA ASN A 402 -5.70 1.92 -35.40
C ASN A 402 -5.35 2.02 -33.90
N ALA A 403 -4.07 1.87 -33.55
CA ALA A 403 -3.62 2.00 -32.16
C ALA A 403 -4.04 3.37 -31.57
N GLY A 404 -4.42 3.39 -30.30
CA GLY A 404 -4.95 4.61 -29.66
C GLY A 404 -6.43 4.87 -29.96
N SER A 405 -7.16 3.86 -30.49
CA SER A 405 -8.63 3.96 -30.64
C SER A 405 -9.36 4.01 -29.29
N SER A 406 -8.73 3.43 -28.27
CA SER A 406 -9.06 3.61 -26.86
C SER A 406 -7.74 3.64 -26.08
N VAL A 407 -7.68 4.47 -25.04
CA VAL A 407 -6.53 4.57 -24.13
C VAL A 407 -7.04 4.66 -22.69
N ALA A 408 -6.24 4.20 -21.74
CA ALA A 408 -6.51 4.29 -20.31
C ALA A 408 -5.23 4.22 -19.48
N GLY A 409 -5.22 4.83 -18.29
CA GLY A 409 -4.08 4.79 -17.38
C GLY A 409 -4.48 5.00 -15.93
N GLY A 410 -3.54 5.45 -15.10
CA GLY A 410 -3.81 5.84 -13.71
C GLY A 410 -3.71 4.73 -12.66
N ALA A 411 -3.69 3.44 -13.04
CA ALA A 411 -3.44 2.34 -12.11
C ALA A 411 -2.13 1.61 -12.41
N ASP A 412 -1.47 1.14 -11.34
CA ASP A 412 -0.28 0.29 -11.41
C ASP A 412 -0.69 -1.17 -11.65
N VAL A 413 -0.73 -1.59 -12.92
CA VAL A 413 -1.14 -2.95 -13.31
C VAL A 413 0.03 -3.93 -13.35
N THR A 414 1.24 -3.45 -13.11
CA THR A 414 2.45 -4.26 -12.99
C THR A 414 2.89 -4.48 -11.54
N GLY A 415 2.39 -3.70 -10.59
CA GLY A 415 2.81 -3.73 -9.20
C GLY A 415 4.23 -3.21 -8.99
N ASP A 416 4.72 -2.35 -9.89
CA ASP A 416 6.05 -1.74 -9.80
C ASP A 416 6.05 -0.39 -9.04
N GLY A 417 4.86 0.09 -8.69
CA GLY A 417 4.62 1.32 -7.94
C GLY A 417 4.39 2.55 -8.80
N HIS A 418 4.36 2.41 -10.14
CA HIS A 418 4.04 3.48 -11.08
C HIS A 418 2.73 3.16 -11.82
N PRO A 419 1.88 4.16 -12.11
CA PRO A 419 0.77 3.99 -13.02
C PRO A 419 1.24 3.46 -14.38
N ASP A 420 0.40 2.65 -15.02
CA ASP A 420 0.67 2.05 -16.32
C ASP A 420 -0.36 2.50 -17.35
N LEU A 421 -0.04 2.29 -18.63
CA LEU A 421 -0.90 2.67 -19.75
C LEU A 421 -1.43 1.43 -20.49
N ILE A 422 -2.71 1.47 -20.86
CA ILE A 422 -3.39 0.49 -21.70
C ILE A 422 -3.81 1.15 -23.02
N ILE A 423 -3.43 0.56 -24.16
CA ILE A 423 -3.73 1.07 -25.50
C ILE A 423 -4.50 0.02 -26.30
N GLY A 424 -5.70 0.38 -26.76
CA GLY A 424 -6.52 -0.43 -27.66
C GLY A 424 -6.13 -0.28 -29.13
N ALA A 425 -6.12 -1.41 -29.84
CA ALA A 425 -5.95 -1.54 -31.28
C ALA A 425 -7.01 -2.51 -31.85
N PRO A 426 -8.28 -2.10 -31.90
CA PRO A 426 -9.40 -3.01 -32.15
C PRO A 426 -9.40 -3.69 -33.53
N PRO A 427 -8.99 -3.04 -34.64
CA PRO A 427 -8.86 -3.70 -35.94
C PRO A 427 -7.66 -4.67 -36.07
N ALA A 428 -6.72 -4.63 -35.12
CA ALA A 428 -5.49 -5.41 -35.21
C ALA A 428 -5.74 -6.90 -35.42
N SER A 429 -4.84 -7.55 -36.17
CA SER A 429 -4.91 -8.99 -36.44
C SER A 429 -6.23 -9.43 -37.10
N THR A 430 -6.60 -8.78 -38.21
CA THR A 430 -7.84 -9.07 -38.96
C THR A 430 -9.11 -8.95 -38.11
N ASN A 431 -9.26 -7.81 -37.42
CA ASN A 431 -10.42 -7.47 -36.58
C ASN A 431 -10.64 -8.39 -35.37
N VAL A 432 -9.66 -9.22 -35.00
CA VAL A 432 -9.68 -9.92 -33.71
C VAL A 432 -9.51 -8.92 -32.57
N GLY A 433 -8.67 -7.91 -32.81
CA GLY A 433 -8.35 -6.84 -31.87
C GLY A 433 -7.29 -7.20 -30.85
N ARG A 434 -6.68 -6.16 -30.29
CA ARG A 434 -5.63 -6.23 -29.26
C ARG A 434 -5.73 -5.06 -28.30
N ALA A 435 -5.20 -5.29 -27.10
CA ALA A 435 -4.77 -4.23 -26.22
C ALA A 435 -3.28 -4.41 -25.87
N TYR A 436 -2.60 -3.32 -25.55
CA TYR A 436 -1.20 -3.31 -25.14
C TYR A 436 -1.09 -2.63 -23.78
N VAL A 437 -0.32 -3.23 -22.88
CA VAL A 437 0.08 -2.61 -21.62
C VAL A 437 1.52 -2.12 -21.75
N VAL A 438 1.70 -0.83 -21.48
CA VAL A 438 2.98 -0.13 -21.46
C VAL A 438 3.23 0.28 -20.02
N ALA A 439 4.33 -0.19 -19.44
CA ALA A 439 4.64 0.09 -18.06
C ALA A 439 5.06 1.55 -17.87
N GLY A 440 4.64 2.16 -16.78
CA GLY A 440 5.19 3.42 -16.29
C GLY A 440 6.66 3.27 -15.89
N PHE A 441 7.30 4.39 -15.59
CA PHE A 441 8.68 4.36 -15.09
C PHE A 441 8.94 5.60 -14.26
N GLY A 442 9.62 5.46 -13.12
CA GLY A 442 9.99 6.64 -12.35
C GLY A 442 11.10 6.37 -11.35
N PRO A 443 11.35 7.33 -10.45
CA PRO A 443 12.28 7.13 -9.33
C PRO A 443 11.88 5.92 -8.49
N PRO A 444 12.83 5.22 -7.85
CA PRO A 444 12.52 3.94 -7.23
C PRO A 444 11.44 3.98 -6.15
N VAL A 445 10.57 2.96 -6.15
CA VAL A 445 9.48 2.85 -5.18
C VAL A 445 9.83 1.91 -4.03
N ASN A 446 9.56 2.37 -2.81
CA ASN A 446 9.85 1.63 -1.60
C ASN A 446 8.69 0.68 -1.24
N ALA A 447 8.92 -0.63 -1.33
CA ALA A 447 7.94 -1.65 -0.94
C ALA A 447 7.80 -1.78 0.59
N VAL A 448 8.91 -1.68 1.33
CA VAL A 448 8.92 -1.76 2.79
C VAL A 448 9.86 -0.71 3.36
N ALA A 449 9.31 0.17 4.20
CA ALA A 449 10.07 1.27 4.79
C ALA A 449 11.28 0.78 5.61
N PRO A 450 12.36 1.57 5.66
CA PRO A 450 13.50 1.34 6.54
C PRO A 450 13.10 1.02 7.99
N GLY A 451 13.51 -0.15 8.48
CA GLY A 451 13.36 -0.53 9.88
C GLY A 451 14.39 0.17 10.79
N ALA A 452 14.23 0.06 12.10
CA ALA A 452 15.25 0.54 13.03
C ALA A 452 16.61 -0.11 12.75
N PRO A 453 17.74 0.63 12.90
CA PRO A 453 19.08 0.09 12.72
C PRO A 453 19.30 -1.25 13.45
N ALA A 454 19.83 -2.24 12.74
CA ALA A 454 20.04 -3.60 13.23
C ALA A 454 21.43 -3.79 13.85
N GLY A 455 21.57 -4.79 14.72
CA GLY A 455 22.84 -5.10 15.41
C GLY A 455 22.77 -4.85 16.92
N THR A 456 23.92 -4.87 17.58
CA THR A 456 23.99 -4.50 19.00
C THR A 456 24.17 -2.99 19.10
N ALA A 457 23.08 -2.27 19.33
CA ALA A 457 23.05 -0.82 19.54
C ALA A 457 23.73 -0.42 20.86
N ARG A 458 25.06 -0.57 20.91
CA ARG A 458 25.91 -0.28 22.05
C ARG A 458 27.27 0.23 21.59
N MET A 459 27.97 0.94 22.47
CA MET A 459 29.34 1.37 22.23
C MET A 459 30.22 0.20 21.74
N GLY A 460 30.97 0.40 20.65
CA GLY A 460 31.90 -0.59 20.09
C GLY A 460 31.24 -1.76 19.35
N GLY A 461 29.90 -1.86 19.33
CA GLY A 461 29.16 -2.86 18.57
C GLY A 461 28.85 -2.39 17.14
N PRO A 462 28.74 -3.30 16.15
CA PRO A 462 28.29 -2.90 14.83
C PRO A 462 26.80 -2.53 14.86
N LEU A 463 26.48 -1.40 14.24
CA LEU A 463 25.13 -0.95 13.97
C LEU A 463 24.98 -0.79 12.45
N THR A 464 24.09 -1.57 11.86
CA THR A 464 23.88 -1.65 10.41
C THR A 464 22.55 -1.00 10.03
N MET A 465 22.56 -0.17 8.99
CA MET A 465 21.35 0.42 8.44
C MET A 465 20.40 -0.69 7.97
N ASN A 466 19.11 -0.48 8.20
CA ASN A 466 18.08 -1.26 7.54
C ASN A 466 17.50 -0.37 6.45
N SER A 467 17.80 -0.69 5.19
CA SER A 467 17.41 0.14 4.04
C SER A 467 16.01 -0.17 3.49
N GLY A 468 15.24 -1.02 4.18
CA GLY A 468 13.96 -1.48 3.68
C GLY A 468 14.09 -2.43 2.48
N THR A 469 13.02 -2.55 1.70
CA THR A 469 13.01 -3.22 0.39
C THR A 469 12.39 -2.30 -0.66
N TRP A 470 12.86 -2.43 -1.90
CA TRP A 470 12.47 -1.59 -3.04
C TRP A 470 11.91 -2.50 -4.13
N LEU A 471 10.96 -1.99 -4.93
CA LEU A 471 10.36 -2.74 -6.04
C LEU A 471 11.36 -2.87 -7.19
N ASP A 472 12.12 -1.82 -7.45
CA ASP A 472 13.18 -1.78 -8.45
C ASP A 472 14.49 -2.44 -8.02
N SER A 473 15.33 -2.70 -9.03
CA SER A 473 16.76 -2.86 -8.83
C SER A 473 17.42 -1.50 -8.63
N VAL A 474 17.93 -1.24 -7.42
CA VAL A 474 18.38 0.10 -7.00
C VAL A 474 19.83 0.18 -6.52
N SER A 475 20.41 1.36 -6.62
CA SER A 475 21.57 1.78 -5.82
C SER A 475 21.12 2.58 -4.61
N LEU A 476 21.56 2.20 -3.40
CA LEU A 476 21.12 2.83 -2.16
C LEU A 476 22.04 4.00 -1.76
N ILE A 477 21.42 5.12 -1.36
CA ILE A 477 22.07 6.25 -0.70
C ILE A 477 21.64 6.24 0.77
N GLY A 478 22.60 6.08 1.68
CA GLY A 478 22.36 6.05 3.12
C GLY A 478 23.13 7.14 3.85
N GLN A 479 22.45 7.87 4.73
CA GLN A 479 23.08 8.83 5.65
C GLN A 479 22.67 8.54 7.10
N TRP A 480 23.66 8.32 7.96
CA TRP A 480 23.40 8.20 9.41
C TRP A 480 23.05 9.56 10.00
N GLN A 481 22.13 9.56 10.96
CA GLN A 481 21.86 10.69 11.83
C GLN A 481 22.02 10.27 13.29
N ARG A 482 22.68 11.14 14.05
CA ARG A 482 22.75 11.08 15.51
C ARG A 482 21.72 12.06 16.09
N CYS A 483 20.89 11.56 16.98
CA CYS A 483 19.77 12.28 17.59
C CYS A 483 19.95 12.31 19.11
N ASP A 484 19.17 13.12 19.81
CA ASP A 484 19.12 13.09 21.27
C ASP A 484 18.57 11.76 21.82
N ALA A 485 18.49 11.64 23.15
CA ALA A 485 18.01 10.45 23.86
C ALA A 485 16.56 10.07 23.53
N THR A 486 15.75 11.03 23.08
CA THR A 486 14.33 10.84 22.72
C THR A 486 14.14 10.50 21.24
N GLY A 487 15.20 10.61 20.43
CA GLY A 487 15.10 10.52 18.97
C GLY A 487 14.76 11.84 18.28
N GLY A 488 14.78 12.96 19.02
CA GLY A 488 14.66 14.32 18.51
C GLY A 488 16.02 14.94 18.19
N ALA A 489 16.02 16.22 17.78
CA ALA A 489 17.23 17.03 17.55
C ALA A 489 18.36 16.28 16.80
N CYS A 490 18.05 15.78 15.61
CA CYS A 490 18.96 14.95 14.83
C CYS A 490 19.92 15.77 13.96
N ALA A 491 21.19 15.35 13.91
CA ALA A 491 22.22 15.90 13.04
C ALA A 491 22.88 14.79 12.20
N GLY A 492 23.40 15.15 11.03
CA GLY A 492 24.15 14.21 10.18
C GLY A 492 25.37 13.66 10.91
N TYR A 493 25.57 12.34 10.82
CA TYR A 493 26.72 11.64 11.39
C TYR A 493 27.69 11.26 10.27
N ALA A 494 28.98 11.52 10.50
CA ALA A 494 30.01 11.31 9.48
C ALA A 494 30.20 9.81 9.21
N GLY A 495 29.91 9.39 7.97
CA GLY A 495 30.13 8.03 7.48
C GLY A 495 29.09 7.63 6.42
N SER A 496 29.55 7.28 5.22
CA SER A 496 28.71 6.74 4.14
C SER A 496 28.56 5.21 4.20
N SER A 497 29.21 4.56 5.18
CA SER A 497 29.13 3.11 5.36
C SER A 497 27.73 2.69 5.84
N THR A 498 27.22 1.60 5.28
CA THR A 498 25.98 0.95 5.72
C THR A 498 26.09 0.41 7.15
N THR A 499 27.29 0.27 7.70
CA THR A 499 27.53 -0.11 9.10
C THR A 499 28.47 0.90 9.77
N ILE A 500 28.08 1.34 10.97
CA ILE A 500 28.91 2.18 11.85
C ILE A 500 29.22 1.44 13.15
N THR A 501 30.23 1.94 13.85
CA THR A 501 30.59 1.50 15.19
C THR A 501 30.44 2.68 16.15
N PRO A 502 29.35 2.75 16.95
CA PRO A 502 29.14 3.84 17.89
C PRO A 502 30.30 3.96 18.88
N THR A 503 30.72 5.20 19.14
CA THR A 503 31.83 5.54 20.02
C THR A 503 31.37 5.85 21.44
N ALA A 504 32.33 6.14 22.32
CA ALA A 504 32.01 6.54 23.69
C ALA A 504 31.19 7.82 23.78
N ALA A 505 31.35 8.74 22.81
CA ALA A 505 30.60 9.98 22.77
C ALA A 505 29.12 9.77 22.43
N ASP A 506 28.75 8.61 21.87
CA ASP A 506 27.41 8.32 21.35
C ASP A 506 26.48 7.67 22.38
N VAL A 507 26.98 7.27 23.55
CA VAL A 507 26.15 6.67 24.61
C VAL A 507 25.10 7.67 25.12
N GLY A 508 23.87 7.18 25.32
CA GLY A 508 22.74 8.01 25.73
C GLY A 508 22.11 8.80 24.59
N THR A 509 22.64 8.68 23.37
CA THR A 509 22.03 9.22 22.15
C THR A 509 21.30 8.11 21.39
N THR A 510 20.58 8.50 20.34
CA THR A 510 19.94 7.55 19.44
C THR A 510 20.47 7.73 18.01
N PHE A 511 20.46 6.66 17.23
CA PHE A 511 20.87 6.68 15.83
C PHE A 511 19.73 6.25 14.92
N ARG A 512 19.55 6.96 13.81
CA ARG A 512 18.66 6.58 12.72
C ARG A 512 19.37 6.74 11.39
N ALA A 513 18.75 6.27 10.33
CA ALA A 513 19.28 6.36 8.98
C ALA A 513 18.25 7.01 8.06
N ASN A 514 18.70 7.95 7.25
CA ASN A 514 17.99 8.45 6.09
C ASN A 514 18.44 7.61 4.89
N VAL A 515 17.49 7.09 4.13
CA VAL A 515 17.72 6.16 3.03
C VAL A 515 16.92 6.65 1.82
N SER A 516 17.61 6.83 0.70
CA SER A 516 16.99 6.95 -0.63
C SER A 516 17.62 5.92 -1.57
N ALA A 517 16.99 5.75 -2.72
CA ALA A 517 17.40 4.83 -3.75
C ALA A 517 17.48 5.56 -5.10
N VAL A 518 18.37 5.09 -5.97
CA VAL A 518 18.57 5.66 -7.31
C VAL A 518 18.48 4.56 -8.36
N ASN A 519 17.77 4.85 -9.45
CA ASN A 519 17.77 4.08 -10.70
C ASN A 519 18.09 5.03 -11.88
N ALA A 520 17.86 4.57 -13.11
CA ALA A 520 18.09 5.38 -14.31
C ALA A 520 17.12 6.57 -14.46
N HIS A 521 15.97 6.54 -13.77
CA HIS A 521 14.88 7.50 -13.90
C HIS A 521 14.88 8.55 -12.80
N GLY A 522 15.61 8.33 -11.70
CA GLY A 522 15.79 9.38 -10.69
C GLY A 522 16.20 8.85 -9.32
N THR A 523 16.03 9.72 -8.33
CA THR A 523 16.27 9.42 -6.91
C THR A 523 14.95 9.44 -6.17
N SER A 524 14.67 8.39 -5.39
CA SER A 524 13.49 8.31 -4.56
C SER A 524 13.45 9.42 -3.50
N ALA A 525 12.27 9.68 -2.95
CA ALA A 525 12.15 10.41 -1.70
C ALA A 525 13.03 9.78 -0.60
N THR A 526 13.51 10.62 0.32
CA THR A 526 14.33 10.17 1.45
C THR A 526 13.45 9.64 2.56
N LEU A 527 13.63 8.37 2.91
CA LEU A 527 12.93 7.69 4.00
C LEU A 527 13.77 7.68 5.27
N THR A 528 13.15 7.97 6.41
CA THR A 528 13.82 8.01 7.71
C THR A 528 13.46 6.79 8.55
N SER A 529 14.45 6.01 8.99
CA SER A 529 14.21 4.87 9.88
C SER A 529 13.88 5.29 11.32
N PRO A 530 13.18 4.44 12.09
CA PRO A 530 13.04 4.65 13.53
C PRO A 530 14.40 4.64 14.26
N PRO A 531 14.57 5.44 15.33
CA PRO A 531 15.83 5.52 16.05
C PRO A 531 16.13 4.26 16.89
N SER A 532 17.41 3.93 17.00
CA SER A 532 17.99 2.91 17.88
C SER A 532 18.83 3.58 18.97
N ALA A 533 18.47 3.37 20.24
CA ALA A 533 19.21 3.92 21.37
C ALA A 533 20.56 3.22 21.56
N ILE A 534 21.63 4.01 21.71
CA ILE A 534 22.96 3.51 22.00
C ILE A 534 23.12 3.38 23.50
N ILE A 535 23.16 2.14 23.97
CA ILE A 535 23.39 1.84 25.38
C ILE A 535 24.88 1.65 25.67
N ALA A 536 25.27 1.96 26.90
CA ALA A 536 26.56 1.53 27.40
C ALA A 536 26.59 -0.01 27.54
N PRO A 537 27.77 -0.64 27.40
CA PRO A 537 27.90 -2.07 27.69
C PRO A 537 27.61 -2.37 29.17
N ALA A 538 27.03 -3.54 29.45
CA ALA A 538 26.89 -4.05 30.80
C ALA A 538 28.22 -4.64 31.28
N SER A 539 28.42 -4.71 32.61
CA SER A 539 29.53 -5.46 33.20
C SER A 539 29.52 -6.90 32.68
N THR A 540 30.67 -7.37 32.21
CA THR A 540 30.86 -8.70 31.61
C THR A 540 31.23 -9.74 32.66
N ALA A 541 31.69 -9.31 33.84
CA ALA A 541 32.03 -10.14 34.98
C ALA A 541 31.95 -9.32 36.28
N THR A 542 31.55 -9.97 37.38
CA THR A 542 31.52 -9.35 38.71
C THR A 542 32.94 -9.31 39.30
N PRO A 543 33.48 -8.15 39.67
CA PRO A 543 34.75 -8.03 40.38
C PRO A 543 34.72 -8.74 41.75
N ALA A 544 35.88 -9.16 42.23
CA ALA A 544 36.07 -9.74 43.55
C ALA A 544 36.70 -8.73 44.52
N ILE A 545 36.42 -8.95 45.81
CA ILE A 545 37.19 -8.34 46.89
C ILE A 545 38.50 -9.12 47.03
N THR A 546 39.62 -8.41 47.08
CA THR A 546 40.97 -8.99 47.25
C THR A 546 41.55 -8.64 48.62
N GLY A 547 42.51 -9.44 49.08
CA GLY A 547 43.11 -9.30 50.43
C GLY A 547 42.44 -10.18 51.48
N THR A 548 42.97 -10.15 52.70
CA THR A 548 42.50 -10.96 53.83
C THR A 548 41.44 -10.19 54.61
N PRO A 549 40.20 -10.70 54.77
CA PRO A 549 39.16 -10.01 55.52
C PRO A 549 39.38 -10.23 57.03
N ALA A 550 40.31 -9.48 57.62
CA ALA A 550 40.63 -9.52 59.04
C ALA A 550 40.86 -8.09 59.59
N PRO A 551 40.55 -7.79 60.86
CA PRO A 551 40.79 -6.47 61.44
C PRO A 551 42.27 -6.07 61.33
N GLY A 552 42.53 -4.85 60.86
CA GLY A 552 43.89 -4.31 60.64
C GLY A 552 44.43 -4.53 59.23
N GLU A 553 43.78 -5.36 58.41
CA GLU A 553 44.15 -5.58 57.00
C GLU A 553 43.46 -4.56 56.07
N VAL A 554 43.96 -4.45 54.84
CA VAL A 554 43.35 -3.64 53.78
C VAL A 554 42.79 -4.54 52.69
N LEU A 555 41.49 -4.42 52.44
CA LEU A 555 40.82 -5.06 51.33
C LEU A 555 40.92 -4.18 50.08
N GLY A 556 41.02 -4.81 48.93
CA GLY A 556 41.00 -4.17 47.62
C GLY A 556 39.96 -4.79 46.70
N THR A 557 40.05 -4.45 45.41
CA THR A 557 39.25 -5.07 44.36
C THR A 557 40.11 -5.36 43.14
N ASP A 558 39.80 -6.42 42.40
CA ASP A 558 40.41 -6.76 41.10
C ASP A 558 39.73 -6.05 39.91
N ASN A 559 38.93 -5.02 40.18
CA ASN A 559 38.21 -4.26 39.17
C ASN A 559 39.17 -3.68 38.11
N THR A 560 38.97 -4.09 36.86
CA THR A 560 39.80 -3.71 35.71
C THR A 560 38.93 -3.43 34.48
N ALA A 561 39.49 -2.76 33.46
CA ALA A 561 38.74 -2.42 32.23
C ALA A 561 38.09 -3.63 31.54
N THR A 562 38.66 -4.84 31.69
CA THR A 562 38.11 -6.09 31.13
C THR A 562 36.78 -6.52 31.76
N HIS A 563 36.52 -6.14 33.02
CA HIS A 563 35.23 -6.34 33.69
C HIS A 563 34.10 -5.50 33.08
N TRP A 564 34.47 -4.48 32.31
CA TRP A 564 33.57 -3.55 31.62
C TRP A 564 33.68 -3.68 30.10
N GLY A 565 34.06 -4.87 29.62
CA GLY A 565 34.17 -5.15 28.18
C GLY A 565 35.30 -4.42 27.46
N GLY A 566 36.32 -3.92 28.19
CA GLY A 566 37.49 -3.26 27.62
C GLY A 566 37.32 -1.76 27.35
N VAL A 567 36.24 -1.14 27.85
CA VAL A 567 35.98 0.30 27.67
C VAL A 567 36.97 1.14 28.49
N ALA A 568 37.71 2.03 27.83
CA ALA A 568 38.69 2.90 28.47
C ALA A 568 38.10 4.21 29.01
N GLY A 569 38.71 4.71 30.09
CA GLY A 569 38.41 6.02 30.70
C GLY A 569 37.05 6.14 31.37
N LEU A 570 36.52 5.05 31.93
CA LEU A 570 35.30 5.09 32.73
C LEU A 570 35.53 5.85 34.05
N ASP A 571 34.53 6.59 34.47
CA ASP A 571 34.45 7.18 35.81
C ASP A 571 33.92 6.11 36.77
N ILE A 572 34.80 5.59 37.64
CA ILE A 572 34.46 4.52 38.58
C ILE A 572 34.23 5.08 39.98
N THR A 573 33.14 4.65 40.61
CA THR A 573 32.79 4.94 42.00
C THR A 573 32.76 3.65 42.81
N TYR A 574 33.15 3.75 44.08
CA TYR A 574 33.18 2.63 45.01
C TYR A 574 32.33 2.94 46.22
N ARG A 575 31.67 1.92 46.78
CA ARG A 575 30.90 2.03 48.01
C ARG A 575 30.95 0.72 48.78
N TRP A 576 31.60 0.74 49.94
CA TRP A 576 31.68 -0.42 50.81
C TRP A 576 30.47 -0.53 51.72
N ILE A 577 29.99 -1.76 51.91
CA ILE A 577 28.76 -2.08 52.62
C ILE A 577 29.04 -3.15 53.67
N ARG A 578 28.64 -2.87 54.92
CA ARG A 578 28.73 -3.77 56.08
C ARG A 578 27.35 -4.27 56.46
N ASN A 579 27.16 -5.59 56.46
CA ASN A 579 25.88 -6.24 56.81
C ASN A 579 24.67 -5.66 56.05
N GLY A 580 24.86 -5.26 54.79
CA GLY A 580 23.82 -4.66 53.95
C GLY A 580 23.60 -3.15 54.14
N ALA A 581 24.39 -2.47 54.99
CA ALA A 581 24.35 -1.02 55.17
C ALA A 581 25.63 -0.32 54.70
N ASP A 582 25.49 0.87 54.08
CA ASP A 582 26.63 1.67 53.61
C ASP A 582 27.56 2.03 54.77
N ILE A 583 28.88 1.92 54.54
CA ILE A 583 29.89 2.38 55.48
C ILE A 583 30.22 3.85 55.13
N PRO A 584 29.87 4.82 55.98
CA PRO A 584 30.08 6.23 55.66
C PRO A 584 31.55 6.56 55.38
N GLY A 585 31.80 7.22 54.25
CA GLY A 585 33.15 7.65 53.83
C GLY A 585 34.02 6.56 53.19
N ALA A 586 33.57 5.31 53.14
CA ALA A 586 34.29 4.21 52.50
C ALA A 586 34.02 4.17 50.99
N ASN A 587 34.56 5.17 50.27
CA ASN A 587 34.29 5.39 48.85
C ASN A 587 35.51 5.11 47.95
N GLY A 588 36.54 4.47 48.50
CA GLY A 588 37.78 4.14 47.78
C GLY A 588 37.78 2.75 47.18
N ALA A 589 38.70 2.52 46.23
CA ALA A 589 38.95 1.19 45.66
C ALA A 589 39.49 0.18 46.70
N THR A 590 39.98 0.69 47.84
CA THR A 590 40.42 -0.09 48.98
C THR A 590 39.64 0.30 50.23
N TYR A 591 39.62 -0.60 51.21
CA TYR A 591 38.99 -0.41 52.51
C TYR A 591 39.83 -1.03 53.62
N ALA A 592 40.20 -0.22 54.62
CA ALA A 592 40.86 -0.71 55.81
C ALA A 592 39.82 -1.34 56.75
N VAL A 593 40.00 -2.62 57.04
CA VAL A 593 39.08 -3.40 57.87
C VAL A 593 39.29 -3.00 59.34
N GLY A 594 38.27 -2.40 59.94
CA GLY A 594 38.28 -2.00 61.34
C GLY A 594 37.89 -3.16 62.26
N SER A 595 38.14 -2.98 63.56
CA SER A 595 37.67 -3.92 64.59
C SER A 595 36.14 -4.08 64.61
N ALA A 596 35.41 -3.03 64.21
CA ALA A 596 33.94 -3.03 64.10
C ALA A 596 33.41 -3.90 62.94
N ASP A 597 34.27 -4.35 62.03
CA ASP A 597 33.90 -5.26 60.95
C ASP A 597 33.94 -6.74 61.37
N THR A 598 34.51 -7.06 62.54
CA THR A 598 34.69 -8.46 62.99
C THR A 598 33.37 -9.23 63.01
N GLY A 599 33.30 -10.35 62.28
CA GLY A 599 32.09 -11.16 62.16
C GLY A 599 31.01 -10.57 61.23
N ALA A 600 31.22 -9.38 60.67
CA ALA A 600 30.34 -8.79 59.66
C ALA A 600 30.67 -9.30 58.26
N THR A 601 29.68 -9.23 57.37
CA THR A 601 29.85 -9.44 55.94
C THR A 601 30.11 -8.10 55.25
N LEU A 602 31.19 -8.03 54.49
CA LEU A 602 31.54 -6.90 53.64
C LEU A 602 31.23 -7.19 52.18
N THR A 603 30.60 -6.22 51.52
CA THR A 603 30.32 -6.19 50.08
C THR A 603 30.81 -4.86 49.51
N LEU A 604 31.15 -4.85 48.22
CA LEU A 604 31.57 -3.65 47.52
C LEU A 604 30.63 -3.42 46.33
N VAL A 605 30.00 -2.25 46.27
CA VAL A 605 29.25 -1.79 45.10
C VAL A 605 30.17 -0.91 44.27
N ILE A 606 30.32 -1.27 42.99
CA ILE A 606 31.13 -0.56 42.02
C ILE A 606 30.19 0.04 40.97
N GLY A 607 30.15 1.37 40.89
CA GLY A 607 29.41 2.09 39.86
C GLY A 607 30.34 2.52 38.74
N ALA A 608 29.99 2.20 37.49
CA ALA A 608 30.64 2.77 36.32
C ALA A 608 29.76 3.85 35.71
N SER A 609 30.36 4.97 35.35
CA SER A 609 29.74 6.05 34.58
C SER A 609 30.72 6.60 33.54
N LYS A 610 30.20 7.39 32.60
CA LYS A 610 31.04 8.14 31.65
C LYS A 610 30.29 9.42 31.31
N ASN A 611 30.95 10.57 31.44
CA ASN A 611 30.36 11.89 31.13
C ASN A 611 29.05 12.15 31.90
N GLY A 612 28.97 11.73 33.18
CA GLY A 612 27.81 11.97 34.05
C GLY A 612 26.61 11.06 33.83
N SER A 613 26.64 10.12 32.87
CA SER A 613 25.60 9.09 32.70
C SER A 613 26.02 7.78 33.36
N ALA A 614 25.18 7.25 34.26
CA ALA A 614 25.41 5.96 34.90
C ALA A 614 25.31 4.80 33.89
N ILE A 615 26.34 3.96 33.82
CA ILE A 615 26.43 2.82 32.91
C ILE A 615 25.78 1.59 33.54
N THR A 616 26.25 1.19 34.72
CA THR A 616 25.63 0.17 35.58
C THR A 616 26.35 0.15 36.94
N THR A 617 25.71 -0.42 37.95
CA THR A 617 26.36 -0.83 39.21
C THR A 617 26.51 -2.34 39.24
N VAL A 618 27.58 -2.83 39.86
CA VAL A 618 27.76 -4.25 40.17
C VAL A 618 28.16 -4.40 41.63
N GLU A 619 27.61 -5.38 42.31
CA GLU A 619 27.94 -5.69 43.70
C GLU A 619 28.77 -6.98 43.74
N THR A 620 29.88 -6.95 44.47
CA THR A 620 30.77 -8.10 44.64
C THR A 620 30.11 -9.19 45.48
N ALA A 621 30.65 -10.40 45.44
CA ALA A 621 30.30 -11.40 46.46
C ALA A 621 30.72 -10.91 47.86
N ALA A 622 29.93 -11.28 48.87
CA ALA A 622 30.22 -10.94 50.26
C ALA A 622 31.43 -11.71 50.79
N VAL A 623 32.33 -11.02 51.50
CA VAL A 623 33.40 -11.63 52.30
C VAL A 623 33.07 -11.46 53.78
N THR A 624 33.30 -12.50 54.59
CA THR A 624 33.07 -12.41 56.04
C THR A 624 34.38 -12.10 56.72
N VAL A 625 34.40 -11.10 57.61
CA VAL A 625 35.60 -10.76 58.37
C VAL A 625 35.80 -11.78 59.48
N ALA A 626 36.95 -12.47 59.43
CA ALA A 626 37.28 -13.50 60.39
C ALA A 626 37.34 -12.93 61.81
N ALA A 627 36.69 -13.62 62.75
CA ALA A 627 36.97 -13.39 64.17
C ALA A 627 38.43 -13.83 64.45
N PRO A 628 39.18 -13.10 65.29
CA PRO A 628 40.53 -13.51 65.65
C PRO A 628 40.49 -14.92 66.25
N THR A 629 41.20 -15.86 65.62
CA THR A 629 41.24 -17.25 66.07
C THR A 629 42.41 -17.45 67.04
N ALA A 630 42.14 -18.13 68.15
CA ALA A 630 43.17 -18.69 69.03
C ALA A 630 43.81 -19.96 68.38
N PRO A 631 45.08 -20.29 68.68
CA PRO A 631 45.86 -21.30 67.95
C PRO A 631 45.40 -22.75 68.19
N PRO A 632 45.71 -23.71 67.28
CA PRO A 632 44.95 -24.95 67.14
C PRO A 632 45.53 -26.15 67.91
N SER A 633 44.65 -27.10 68.27
CA SER A 633 45.02 -28.50 68.58
C SER A 633 44.08 -29.49 67.87
N GLN A 634 44.64 -30.62 67.42
CA GLN A 634 44.07 -31.63 66.51
C GLN A 634 43.76 -32.98 67.26
N PRO A 635 43.21 -34.04 66.62
CA PRO A 635 41.83 -34.58 66.72
C PRO A 635 41.78 -35.97 67.45
N PRO A 636 40.63 -36.69 67.60
CA PRO A 636 40.08 -37.56 66.53
C PRO A 636 38.55 -37.84 66.55
N ALA A 637 38.13 -38.66 65.57
CA ALA A 637 36.81 -39.01 65.00
C ALA A 637 35.68 -39.54 65.91
N THR A 638 34.41 -39.34 65.51
CA THR A 638 33.50 -40.36 64.89
C THR A 638 32.01 -39.92 64.81
N ASP A 639 31.41 -40.27 63.68
CA ASP A 639 30.00 -40.56 63.30
C ASP A 639 28.80 -39.57 63.36
N PRO A 640 27.85 -39.68 62.38
CA PRO A 640 26.81 -38.69 62.07
C PRO A 640 25.43 -39.06 62.66
N PRO A 641 24.56 -38.09 63.03
CA PRO A 641 23.45 -37.64 62.14
C PRO A 641 23.06 -36.17 62.46
N ALA A 642 22.11 -35.45 61.87
CA ALA A 642 21.04 -35.66 60.91
C ALA A 642 20.87 -34.34 60.13
N SER A 643 20.60 -34.41 58.82
CA SER A 643 20.32 -33.23 58.00
C SER A 643 18.85 -32.84 58.09
N THR A 644 18.58 -31.62 58.56
CA THR A 644 17.33 -30.89 58.25
C THR A 644 17.51 -30.14 56.92
N PRO A 645 16.60 -30.26 55.94
CA PRO A 645 16.82 -29.79 54.58
C PRO A 645 16.59 -28.27 54.44
N ALA A 646 17.53 -27.62 53.73
CA ALA A 646 17.40 -26.25 53.25
C ALA A 646 16.24 -26.09 52.24
N PRO A 647 15.57 -24.92 52.19
CA PRO A 647 14.48 -24.68 51.27
C PRO A 647 14.98 -24.64 49.82
N LYS A 648 14.36 -25.47 48.98
CA LYS A 648 14.75 -25.65 47.57
C LYS A 648 14.43 -24.36 46.77
N PRO A 649 15.36 -23.86 45.94
CA PRO A 649 15.15 -22.63 45.15
C PRO A 649 13.95 -22.77 44.20
N ALA A 650 13.24 -21.66 43.98
CA ALA A 650 12.12 -21.61 43.05
C ALA A 650 12.59 -21.98 41.63
N PRO A 651 11.83 -22.80 40.87
CA PRO A 651 12.24 -23.22 39.53
C PRO A 651 12.29 -22.03 38.57
N THR A 652 13.47 -21.74 38.02
CA THR A 652 13.67 -20.74 36.96
C THR A 652 13.73 -21.40 35.57
N LEU A 653 13.20 -20.72 34.55
CA LEU A 653 13.20 -21.23 33.17
C LEU A 653 14.61 -21.12 32.59
N ARG A 654 15.23 -22.27 32.32
CA ARG A 654 16.54 -22.35 31.68
C ARG A 654 16.46 -22.24 30.16
N ALA A 655 15.42 -22.82 29.55
CA ALA A 655 15.13 -22.66 28.12
C ALA A 655 13.67 -22.98 27.77
N LEU A 656 13.09 -22.23 26.82
CA LEU A 656 11.84 -22.55 26.12
C LEU A 656 12.12 -22.58 24.61
N ARG A 657 11.94 -23.73 23.96
CA ARG A 657 12.17 -23.88 22.52
C ARG A 657 10.91 -24.37 21.81
N VAL A 658 10.62 -23.83 20.63
CA VAL A 658 9.72 -24.47 19.67
C VAL A 658 10.54 -25.42 18.83
N LEU A 659 10.20 -26.70 18.89
CA LEU A 659 10.83 -27.72 18.11
C LEU A 659 10.00 -28.00 16.85
N PRO A 660 10.65 -28.27 15.70
CA PRO A 660 9.94 -28.73 14.52
C PRO A 660 9.17 -30.03 14.84
N PRO A 661 8.00 -30.25 14.22
CA PRO A 661 7.25 -31.48 14.43
C PRO A 661 8.06 -32.69 13.96
N ARG A 662 8.03 -33.80 14.70
CA ARG A 662 8.44 -35.09 14.13
C ARG A 662 7.26 -35.62 13.30
N GLY A 663 7.45 -35.73 11.99
CA GLY A 663 6.46 -36.28 11.03
C GLY A 663 5.65 -35.22 10.27
N ARG A 664 4.80 -35.68 9.32
CA ARG A 664 3.95 -34.86 8.41
C ARG A 664 2.73 -34.20 9.07
N VAL A 665 2.83 -33.75 10.33
CA VAL A 665 1.73 -33.05 11.01
C VAL A 665 2.19 -31.67 11.45
N ARG A 666 1.43 -30.62 11.06
CA ARG A 666 1.61 -29.23 11.50
C ARG A 666 1.24 -29.06 12.98
N ALA A 667 2.11 -29.50 13.88
CA ALA A 667 1.94 -29.40 15.33
C ALA A 667 3.11 -28.62 15.94
N VAL A 668 2.84 -27.71 16.88
CA VAL A 668 3.87 -26.93 17.56
C VAL A 668 4.31 -27.68 18.80
N ARG A 669 5.57 -28.13 18.86
CA ARG A 669 6.14 -28.75 20.06
C ARG A 669 6.83 -27.70 20.91
N LEU A 670 6.36 -27.54 22.14
CA LEU A 670 7.07 -26.75 23.15
C LEU A 670 7.95 -27.66 23.99
N HIS A 671 9.23 -27.30 24.11
CA HIS A 671 10.18 -27.91 25.02
C HIS A 671 10.54 -26.89 26.12
N ILE A 672 10.17 -27.22 27.35
CA ILE A 672 10.40 -26.39 28.55
C ILE A 672 11.46 -27.07 29.40
N ILE A 673 12.52 -26.34 29.78
CA ILE A 673 13.58 -26.81 30.68
C ILE A 673 13.65 -25.88 31.89
N LEU A 674 13.46 -26.45 33.08
CA LEU A 674 13.49 -25.77 34.38
C LEU A 674 14.60 -26.33 35.26
N ASN A 675 15.03 -25.53 36.23
CA ASN A 675 15.87 -26.01 37.34
C ASN A 675 15.00 -26.77 38.35
N GLY A 676 14.65 -28.02 38.03
CA GLY A 676 13.94 -28.95 38.92
C GLY A 676 12.48 -29.27 38.55
N ARG A 677 11.86 -30.16 39.34
CA ARG A 677 10.52 -30.69 39.08
C ARG A 677 9.44 -29.68 39.53
N ALA A 678 8.55 -29.28 38.64
CA ALA A 678 7.52 -28.27 38.89
C ALA A 678 6.22 -28.56 38.13
N ARG A 679 5.09 -28.11 38.69
CA ARG A 679 3.82 -28.05 37.96
C ARG A 679 3.81 -26.80 37.10
N VAL A 680 3.59 -26.96 35.81
CA VAL A 680 3.50 -25.89 34.82
C VAL A 680 2.03 -25.65 34.48
N ARG A 681 1.56 -24.42 34.60
CA ARG A 681 0.27 -23.97 34.06
C ARG A 681 0.48 -22.68 33.29
N GLY A 682 0.05 -22.59 32.05
CA GLY A 682 0.30 -21.40 31.25
C GLY A 682 -0.72 -21.17 30.16
N VAL A 683 -0.68 -19.96 29.62
CA VAL A 683 -1.56 -19.48 28.57
C VAL A 683 -0.70 -18.96 27.43
N ILE A 684 -1.05 -19.35 26.21
CA ILE A 684 -0.46 -18.86 24.98
C ILE A 684 -1.46 -17.90 24.39
N GLU A 685 -1.01 -16.68 24.10
CA GLU A 685 -1.86 -15.63 23.60
C GLU A 685 -1.36 -15.20 22.22
N ARG A 686 -2.30 -15.01 21.29
CA ARG A 686 -2.04 -14.45 19.96
C ARG A 686 -2.32 -12.95 20.01
N ARG A 687 -1.45 -12.16 19.39
CA ARG A 687 -1.73 -10.74 19.17
C ARG A 687 -2.76 -10.65 18.06
N ILE A 688 -3.90 -10.02 18.35
CA ILE A 688 -4.94 -9.78 17.35
C ILE A 688 -5.14 -8.27 17.29
N VAL A 689 -5.09 -7.71 16.08
CA VAL A 689 -5.52 -6.34 15.82
C VAL A 689 -7.02 -6.42 15.61
N VAL A 690 -7.80 -5.73 16.44
CA VAL A 690 -9.25 -5.67 16.29
C VAL A 690 -9.57 -4.34 15.62
N ARG A 691 -10.13 -4.37 14.40
CA ARG A 691 -10.61 -3.16 13.70
C ARG A 691 -11.85 -2.64 14.44
N ARG A 692 -11.69 -1.53 15.18
CA ARG A 692 -12.73 -0.50 15.38
C ARG A 692 -12.09 0.76 15.98
N SER A 693 -12.04 1.80 15.15
CA SER A 693 -11.78 3.22 15.50
C SER A 693 -10.36 3.63 15.96
N ARG A 694 -10.02 4.89 15.66
CA ARG A 694 -8.70 5.49 15.38
C ARG A 694 -7.76 5.68 16.60
N THR A 695 -7.79 4.81 17.61
CA THR A 695 -6.78 4.76 18.70
C THR A 695 -6.29 3.34 18.93
N LYS A 696 -5.10 3.01 18.40
CA LYS A 696 -4.57 1.64 18.34
C LYS A 696 -4.11 1.11 19.71
N ALA A 697 -4.91 0.25 20.35
CA ALA A 697 -4.44 -0.64 21.43
C ALA A 697 -4.51 -2.11 21.00
N ALA A 698 -3.37 -2.73 20.73
CA ALA A 698 -3.33 -4.16 20.40
C ALA A 698 -3.66 -5.02 21.63
N ARG A 699 -4.65 -5.92 21.52
CA ARG A 699 -5.05 -6.85 22.61
C ARG A 699 -4.56 -8.28 22.32
N TRP A 700 -4.13 -8.96 23.38
CA TRP A 700 -3.71 -10.35 23.34
C TRP A 700 -4.91 -11.25 23.66
N ARG A 701 -5.27 -12.20 22.78
CA ARG A 701 -6.32 -13.19 23.06
C ARG A 701 -5.72 -14.56 23.35
N VAL A 702 -6.29 -15.27 24.32
CA VAL A 702 -5.87 -16.64 24.69
C VAL A 702 -6.10 -17.61 23.54
N ALA A 703 -5.02 -18.09 22.95
CA ALA A 703 -5.03 -19.08 21.88
C ALA A 703 -5.07 -20.51 22.42
N ARG A 704 -4.35 -20.80 23.52
CA ARG A 704 -4.37 -22.14 24.15
C ARG A 704 -3.84 -22.16 25.57
N ARG A 705 -4.29 -23.12 26.39
CA ARG A 705 -3.75 -23.38 27.73
C ARG A 705 -2.84 -24.60 27.74
N VAL A 706 -1.75 -24.51 28.49
CA VAL A 706 -0.76 -25.58 28.68
C VAL A 706 -0.71 -25.96 30.14
N THR A 707 -0.82 -27.24 30.44
CA THR A 707 -0.66 -27.78 31.81
C THR A 707 0.35 -28.93 31.79
N GLY A 708 0.93 -29.29 32.93
CA GLY A 708 1.79 -30.48 33.00
C GLY A 708 2.71 -30.48 34.21
N VAL A 709 3.43 -31.57 34.37
CA VAL A 709 4.46 -31.72 35.41
C VAL A 709 5.77 -32.04 34.71
N THR A 710 6.84 -31.30 35.03
CA THR A 710 8.17 -31.64 34.49
C THR A 710 8.66 -32.99 35.04
N ASN A 711 9.57 -33.64 34.33
CA ASN A 711 10.24 -34.86 34.80
C ASN A 711 11.27 -34.55 35.90
N ALA A 712 11.94 -35.59 36.43
CA ALA A 712 12.93 -35.44 37.50
C ALA A 712 14.12 -34.51 37.13
N ARG A 713 14.39 -34.32 35.83
CA ARG A 713 15.41 -33.40 35.28
C ARG A 713 14.86 -32.01 34.94
N GLY A 714 13.62 -31.70 35.31
CA GLY A 714 12.98 -30.41 35.07
C GLY A 714 12.53 -30.15 33.63
N GLN A 715 12.37 -31.19 32.82
CA GLN A 715 11.95 -31.06 31.42
C GLN A 715 10.47 -31.42 31.21
N LEU A 716 9.77 -30.66 30.37
CA LEU A 716 8.41 -30.97 29.88
C LEU A 716 8.36 -30.69 28.38
N THR A 717 7.98 -31.72 27.61
CA THR A 717 7.66 -31.56 26.19
C THR A 717 6.15 -31.69 26.02
N ARG A 718 5.50 -30.71 25.39
CA ARG A 718 4.07 -30.77 25.09
C ARG A 718 3.81 -30.38 23.64
N THR A 719 3.13 -31.27 22.93
CA THR A 719 2.63 -31.02 21.58
C THR A 719 1.33 -30.23 21.68
N LEU A 720 1.31 -29.07 21.06
CA LEU A 720 0.10 -28.32 20.80
C LEU A 720 -0.36 -28.71 19.40
N GLY A 721 -1.64 -29.03 19.24
CA GLY A 721 -2.23 -29.30 17.90
C GLY A 721 -2.10 -28.09 16.95
N ARG A 722 -2.77 -28.12 15.80
CA ARG A 722 -2.64 -27.07 14.76
C ARG A 722 -2.84 -25.66 15.34
N ILE A 723 -1.86 -24.79 15.12
CA ILE A 723 -1.89 -23.35 15.47
C ILE A 723 -1.37 -22.58 14.24
N PRO A 724 -2.00 -21.48 13.80
CA PRO A 724 -1.56 -20.71 12.64
C PRO A 724 -0.16 -20.09 12.81
N PRO A 725 0.56 -19.80 11.72
CA PRO A 725 1.78 -19.00 11.76
C PRO A 725 1.52 -17.62 12.39
N GLY A 726 2.49 -17.08 13.11
CA GLY A 726 2.39 -15.77 13.74
C GLY A 726 3.24 -15.60 15.01
N ARG A 727 3.23 -14.39 15.59
CA ARG A 727 3.86 -14.08 16.87
C ARG A 727 2.91 -14.35 18.03
N TYR A 728 3.39 -15.13 19.00
CA TYR A 728 2.67 -15.53 20.20
C TYR A 728 3.41 -15.08 21.45
N ARG A 729 2.66 -14.67 22.47
CA ARG A 729 3.14 -14.45 23.83
C ARG A 729 2.82 -15.69 24.65
N VAL A 730 3.84 -16.37 25.15
CA VAL A 730 3.68 -17.55 26.00
C VAL A 730 3.93 -17.14 27.45
N ARG A 731 2.89 -17.21 28.29
CA ARG A 731 2.98 -16.92 29.72
C ARG A 731 2.80 -18.21 30.51
N LEU A 732 3.83 -18.61 31.26
CA LEU A 732 3.84 -19.80 32.09
C LEU A 732 3.90 -19.41 33.57
N VAL A 733 3.02 -19.97 34.38
CA VAL A 733 3.05 -19.93 35.84
C VAL A 733 3.56 -21.28 36.33
N LEU A 734 4.70 -21.23 37.00
CA LEU A 734 5.38 -22.37 37.61
C LEU A 734 4.97 -22.43 39.07
N ARG A 735 4.56 -23.61 39.54
CA ARG A 735 4.35 -23.88 40.96
C ARG A 735 5.24 -25.03 41.39
N SER A 736 6.11 -24.77 42.37
CA SER A 736 6.88 -25.85 42.99
C SER A 736 5.96 -26.72 43.86
N SER A 737 6.41 -27.93 44.19
CA SER A 737 5.72 -28.80 45.15
C SER A 737 5.66 -28.23 46.57
N ALA A 738 6.48 -27.21 46.88
CA ALA A 738 6.54 -26.52 48.16
C ALA A 738 5.78 -25.16 48.17
N GLY A 739 4.96 -24.88 47.15
CA GLY A 739 4.05 -23.72 47.15
C GLY A 739 4.56 -22.43 46.50
N ALA A 740 5.85 -22.32 46.17
CA ALA A 740 6.44 -21.13 45.51
C ALA A 740 5.90 -20.95 44.08
N ARG A 741 5.59 -19.71 43.69
CA ARG A 741 5.06 -19.34 42.36
C ARG A 741 6.05 -18.45 41.60
N ALA A 742 6.33 -18.78 40.34
CA ALA A 742 7.10 -17.94 39.42
C ALA A 742 6.37 -17.79 38.09
N THR A 743 6.42 -16.61 37.47
CA THR A 743 5.80 -16.37 36.16
C THR A 743 6.87 -16.05 35.13
N VAL A 744 6.83 -16.73 33.98
CA VAL A 744 7.77 -16.53 32.87
C VAL A 744 6.99 -16.21 31.61
N THR A 745 7.36 -15.12 30.94
CA THR A 745 6.75 -14.71 29.68
C THR A 745 7.81 -14.71 28.58
N ARG A 746 7.53 -15.33 27.43
CA ARG A 746 8.44 -15.31 26.27
C ARG A 746 7.67 -15.13 24.97
N MET A 747 8.24 -14.35 24.05
CA MET A 747 7.74 -14.21 22.69
C MET A 747 8.25 -15.35 21.82
N VAL A 748 7.37 -15.91 21.00
CA VAL A 748 7.67 -17.03 20.11
C VAL A 748 7.03 -16.78 18.75
N THR A 749 7.78 -16.94 17.68
CA THR A 749 7.27 -16.86 16.31
C THR A 749 7.09 -18.26 15.76
N VAL A 750 5.88 -18.59 15.32
CA VAL A 750 5.58 -19.82 14.57
C VAL A 750 5.62 -19.47 13.09
N ARG A 751 6.50 -20.14 12.34
CA ARG A 751 6.64 -19.97 10.88
C ARG A 751 5.80 -21.04 10.16
N ARG A 752 5.49 -20.82 8.87
CA ARG A 752 4.68 -21.74 8.03
C ARG A 752 5.32 -23.12 7.93
#